data_AF-A0A1W2TJG9-F1
#
_entry.id   AF-A0A1W2TJG9-F1
#
_cell.length_a   1.000
_cell.length_b   1.000
_cell.length_c   1.000
_cell.angle_alpha   90.00
_cell.angle_beta   90.00
_cell.angle_gamma   90.00
#
_symmetry.space_group_name_H-M   'P 1'
#
loop_
_entity.id
_entity.type
_entity.pdbx_description
1 polymer ?
#
loop_
_entity_poly.entity_id
_entity_poly.type
_entity_poly.pdbx_seq_one_letter_code
_entity_poly.pdbx_strand_id
1 'polypeptide(L)'
;MSIFRVFSSKGWRRTGAINVVLAYVCEIILLVILSISLSQPGASLARPTIIFEGNCDLSSKLNFVLHLLVNIISGVVLASSNFFMQVLSSPSREEIDKAHSWLRSIDIGIPSIKNLSYVTKFKSRSWFVFLVSSVPIHLFFNSAVFRTTYAGSEWRLTLATEAFTKGAVFFPPGASLTPSGSSYPGVLSLWNETLGRYEVPGLYDDDKVLDGLPISLYGEYGEFVPWKDYGNMVSTDYETTKFVANNAHSWAFLDPKECQAEYTSFGPRTTYGDVVVIVDNNGSVGWLRSHVFDIDPGSYFASIWDPVVPPDEVNSLWFSGPCIMRGGLGDSIALNTCHGALGQSSANDRVDLPPPIQEPWLVDFVRSNNVSVSVRGVTYNRTYETLRISHCLARQISPDCEIGISNTLLLVVAICVLLKALQGTVVVWRLSRESLVTPGDAIQSFILNPDPYTKGLGTLDAIDSHRLESGSRQRWTPDVKSHLTTSVQPRRWEKKMRRLFSVLDSGFWVRTYTIFIGGIGLLSASVAIAWEATGGTNTRKPVSLDVSEGTFVIPDPGVSSYLGVLLLANAPQLIFSFCYFSYNAFFTRLEVEREWNSLSQSYRPLRVSYPSGRQISSYRLQLPYRYSIPLIGISIGFHWLISNVLFLLVIEGGYYGTEGSRELHDSFRVSDSALVALGTSPGFLLTTLLLAIVLIILPPILISCQRLKGDMVAGATNSLVISAACHVTEAANTQQDVATDEDPHLDTPEHTNHANKQDAEAGAPMALNLAQKKLRWGVMPLTRDMDEFTSLEDGKVVWHMGFGGEEHDVVTPKEGEYYV
;
A
#
# COMPACT_ATOMS: atom_id res chain seq x y z
N MET A 1 -12.12 30.22 25.74
CA MET A 1 -13.56 30.43 25.47
C MET A 1 -13.98 29.55 24.29
N SER A 2 -14.83 28.53 24.46
CA SER A 2 -14.36 27.19 24.85
C SER A 2 -14.67 26.19 23.72
N ILE A 3 -13.85 25.14 23.57
CA ILE A 3 -14.01 24.05 22.58
C ILE A 3 -15.42 23.42 22.64
N PHE A 4 -16.06 23.46 23.81
CA PHE A 4 -17.44 23.00 24.02
C PHE A 4 -18.48 23.72 23.16
N ARG A 5 -18.27 25.00 22.79
CA ARG A 5 -19.18 25.73 21.87
C ARG A 5 -19.14 25.20 20.43
N VAL A 6 -18.04 24.53 20.04
CA VAL A 6 -17.90 23.91 18.71
C VAL A 6 -18.60 22.56 18.69
N PHE A 7 -18.51 21.77 19.76
CA PHE A 7 -19.26 20.51 19.89
C PHE A 7 -20.78 20.72 20.02
N SER A 8 -21.20 21.88 20.52
CA SER A 8 -22.61 22.29 20.50
C SER A 8 -23.07 22.89 19.17
N SER A 9 -22.18 23.04 18.17
CA SER A 9 -22.56 23.57 16.86
C SER A 9 -23.37 22.53 16.06
N LYS A 10 -24.36 23.00 15.29
CA LYS A 10 -25.13 22.17 14.35
C LYS A 10 -24.37 22.06 13.01
N GLY A 11 -24.72 21.07 12.18
CA GLY A 11 -24.20 20.95 10.82
C GLY A 11 -22.81 20.33 10.66
N TRP A 12 -22.15 20.64 9.54
CA TRP A 12 -20.85 20.05 9.17
C TRP A 12 -19.74 20.35 10.19
N ARG A 13 -19.81 21.46 10.94
CA ARG A 13 -18.80 21.83 11.94
C ARG A 13 -18.68 20.82 13.08
N ARG A 14 -19.79 20.20 13.51
CA ARG A 14 -19.78 19.11 14.50
C ARG A 14 -18.97 17.92 13.99
N THR A 15 -19.24 17.51 12.76
CA THR A 15 -18.50 16.44 12.08
C THR A 15 -17.03 16.81 11.89
N GLY A 16 -16.73 18.06 11.53
CA GLY A 16 -15.36 18.58 11.47
C GLY A 16 -14.63 18.49 12.81
N ALA A 17 -15.28 18.85 13.91
CA ALA A 17 -14.70 18.74 15.25
C ALA A 17 -14.40 17.28 15.64
N ILE A 18 -15.28 16.33 15.31
CA ILE A 18 -15.03 14.90 15.51
C ILE A 18 -13.81 14.44 14.70
N ASN A 19 -13.71 14.85 13.43
CA ASN A 19 -12.56 14.54 12.58
C ASN A 19 -11.24 15.11 13.12
N VAL A 20 -11.26 16.32 13.68
CA VAL A 20 -10.10 16.94 14.34
C VAL A 20 -9.70 16.14 15.58
N VAL A 21 -10.65 15.74 16.43
CA VAL A 21 -10.36 14.89 17.60
C VAL A 21 -9.74 13.56 17.17
N LEU A 22 -10.32 12.89 16.17
CA LEU A 22 -9.77 11.64 15.65
C LEU A 22 -8.36 11.84 15.10
N ALA A 23 -8.08 12.93 14.38
CA ALA A 23 -6.74 13.24 13.89
C ALA A 23 -5.72 13.44 15.04
N TYR A 24 -6.10 14.15 16.11
CA TYR A 24 -5.24 14.27 17.30
C TYR A 24 -5.05 12.94 18.05
N VAL A 25 -6.08 12.07 18.09
CA VAL A 25 -5.93 10.73 18.67
C VAL A 25 -4.93 9.90 17.85
N CYS A 26 -5.04 9.91 16.51
CA CYS A 26 -4.05 9.28 15.63
C CYS A 26 -2.65 9.85 15.87
N GLU A 27 -2.52 11.17 15.98
CA GLU A 27 -1.24 11.84 16.28
C GLU A 27 -0.64 11.37 17.61
N ILE A 28 -1.44 11.31 18.68
CA ILE A 28 -0.99 10.81 19.98
C ILE A 28 -0.48 9.37 19.88
N ILE A 29 -1.19 8.51 19.13
CA ILE A 29 -0.74 7.12 18.91
C ILE A 29 0.62 7.10 18.21
N LEU A 30 0.81 7.90 17.15
CA LEU A 30 2.08 7.99 16.44
C LEU A 30 3.22 8.48 17.33
N LEU A 31 2.96 9.51 18.15
CA LEU A 31 3.93 10.06 19.09
C LEU A 31 4.27 9.07 20.21
N VAL A 32 3.30 8.28 20.67
CA VAL A 32 3.55 7.20 21.65
C VAL A 32 4.45 6.13 21.04
N ILE A 33 4.15 5.66 19.81
CA ILE A 33 4.99 4.67 19.11
C ILE A 33 6.40 5.22 18.90
N LEU A 34 6.53 6.48 18.45
CA LEU A 34 7.83 7.12 18.25
C LEU A 34 8.58 7.27 19.58
N SER A 35 7.90 7.61 20.67
CA SER A 35 8.51 7.73 22.00
C SER A 35 8.98 6.39 22.53
N ILE A 36 8.20 5.32 22.35
CA ILE A 36 8.59 3.95 22.70
C ILE A 36 9.85 3.56 21.91
N SER A 37 9.85 3.82 20.60
CA SER A 37 11.01 3.54 19.74
C SER A 37 12.26 4.31 20.20
N LEU A 38 12.14 5.62 20.45
CA LEU A 38 13.25 6.47 20.90
C LEU A 38 13.72 6.20 22.33
N SER A 39 12.93 5.48 23.14
CA SER A 39 13.33 5.07 24.49
C SER A 39 14.27 3.86 24.49
N GLN A 40 14.45 3.18 23.35
CA GLN A 40 15.33 2.01 23.26
C GLN A 40 16.81 2.40 23.27
N PRO A 41 17.70 1.53 23.80
CA PRO A 41 19.14 1.79 23.81
C PRO A 41 19.71 2.01 22.41
N GLY A 42 20.47 3.10 22.23
CA GLY A 42 21.10 3.43 20.95
C GLY A 42 20.14 3.92 19.86
N ALA A 43 18.88 4.23 20.21
CA ALA A 43 17.92 4.82 19.28
C ALA A 43 18.31 6.26 18.89
N SER A 44 17.95 6.64 17.66
CA SER A 44 18.12 7.99 17.13
C SER A 44 17.00 8.28 16.14
N LEU A 45 16.64 9.55 15.97
CA LEU A 45 15.66 9.97 14.97
C LEU A 45 16.09 9.61 13.55
N ALA A 46 17.39 9.63 13.26
CA ALA A 46 17.93 9.40 11.92
C ALA A 46 18.07 7.91 11.56
N ARG A 47 17.86 7.01 12.52
CA ARG A 47 18.13 5.57 12.36
C ARG A 47 16.92 4.73 12.76
N PRO A 48 16.68 3.58 12.12
CA PRO A 48 15.67 2.65 12.57
C PRO A 48 16.05 2.01 13.91
N THR A 49 15.05 1.52 14.63
CA THR A 49 15.19 0.91 15.95
C THR A 49 14.41 -0.40 16.00
N ILE A 50 15.06 -1.46 16.49
CA ILE A 50 14.42 -2.74 16.75
C ILE A 50 13.59 -2.62 18.03
N ILE A 51 12.30 -2.91 17.93
CA ILE A 51 11.34 -2.83 19.06
C ILE A 51 10.90 -4.19 19.57
N PHE A 52 11.19 -5.24 18.81
CA PHE A 52 10.91 -6.63 19.16
C PHE A 52 11.97 -7.51 18.52
N GLU A 53 12.49 -8.44 19.29
CA GLU A 53 13.41 -9.49 18.90
C GLU A 53 12.94 -10.76 19.62
N GLY A 54 12.76 -11.85 18.88
CA GLY A 54 12.28 -13.11 19.45
C GLY A 54 11.69 -14.06 18.41
N ASN A 55 10.85 -14.98 18.87
CA ASN A 55 10.25 -16.02 18.04
C ASN A 55 9.56 -15.48 16.77
N CYS A 56 9.86 -16.11 15.63
CA CYS A 56 9.40 -15.70 14.31
C CYS A 56 7.88 -15.76 14.10
N ASP A 57 7.15 -16.66 14.76
CA ASP A 57 5.68 -16.73 14.67
C ASP A 57 5.02 -15.54 15.37
N LEU A 58 5.56 -15.17 16.53
CA LEU A 58 5.08 -14.00 17.27
C LEU A 58 5.42 -12.72 16.51
N SER A 59 6.64 -12.62 15.96
CA SER A 59 7.06 -11.52 15.09
C SER A 59 6.12 -11.37 13.88
N SER A 60 5.75 -12.47 13.23
CA SER A 60 4.81 -12.47 12.10
C SER A 60 3.42 -11.93 12.49
N LYS A 61 2.87 -12.38 13.63
CA LYS A 61 1.59 -11.89 14.16
C LYS A 61 1.63 -10.40 14.52
N LEU A 62 2.71 -9.95 15.16
CA LEU A 62 2.90 -8.55 15.52
C LEU A 62 3.03 -7.67 14.28
N ASN A 63 3.81 -8.09 13.28
CA ASN A 63 3.95 -7.40 12.00
C ASN A 63 2.58 -7.21 11.32
N PHE A 64 1.77 -8.27 11.25
CA PHE A 64 0.42 -8.21 10.73
C PHE A 64 -0.44 -7.14 11.45
N VAL A 65 -0.43 -7.15 12.78
CA VAL A 65 -1.23 -6.22 13.60
C VAL A 65 -0.75 -4.77 13.42
N LEU A 66 0.57 -4.55 13.39
CA LEU A 66 1.16 -3.22 13.18
C LEU A 66 0.80 -2.66 11.79
N HIS A 67 0.92 -3.44 10.73
CA HIS A 67 0.50 -3.00 9.40
C HIS A 67 -1.01 -2.75 9.31
N LEU A 68 -1.84 -3.55 10.00
CA LEU A 68 -3.28 -3.28 10.08
C LEU A 68 -3.55 -1.94 10.78
N LEU A 69 -2.88 -1.66 11.91
CA LEU A 69 -2.99 -0.39 12.63
C LEU A 69 -2.57 0.80 11.77
N VAL A 70 -1.42 0.69 11.08
CA VAL A 70 -0.90 1.71 10.15
C VAL A 70 -1.93 2.04 9.06
N ASN A 71 -2.53 1.01 8.45
CA ASN A 71 -3.54 1.19 7.40
C ASN A 71 -4.88 1.75 7.93
N ILE A 72 -5.27 1.43 9.16
CA ILE A 72 -6.43 2.05 9.81
C ILE A 72 -6.19 3.54 10.04
N ILE A 73 -5.03 3.91 10.59
CA ILE A 73 -4.68 5.32 10.84
C ILE A 73 -4.64 6.09 9.51
N SER A 74 -3.95 5.56 8.49
CA SER A 74 -3.85 6.21 7.18
C SER A 74 -5.24 6.40 6.55
N GLY A 75 -6.10 5.38 6.59
CA GLY A 75 -7.45 5.44 6.04
C GLY A 75 -8.38 6.42 6.78
N VAL A 76 -8.31 6.48 8.12
CA VAL A 76 -9.10 7.45 8.91
C VAL A 76 -8.66 8.89 8.61
N VAL A 77 -7.34 9.13 8.55
CA VAL A 77 -6.78 10.45 8.22
C VAL A 77 -7.10 10.85 6.77
N LEU A 78 -7.09 9.91 5.83
CA LEU A 78 -7.48 10.12 4.44
C LEU A 78 -8.96 10.50 4.33
N ALA A 79 -9.85 9.77 5.01
CA ALA A 79 -11.28 10.07 5.03
C ALA A 79 -11.60 11.43 5.69
N SER A 80 -10.87 11.78 6.75
CA SER A 80 -10.93 13.10 7.39
C SER A 80 -10.48 14.21 6.43
N SER A 81 -9.37 13.99 5.72
CA SER A 81 -8.86 14.94 4.71
C SER A 81 -9.88 15.12 3.58
N ASN A 82 -10.50 14.04 3.09
CA ASN A 82 -11.54 14.11 2.07
C ASN A 82 -12.74 14.97 2.52
N PHE A 83 -13.18 14.79 3.76
CA PHE A 83 -14.24 15.59 4.35
C PHE A 83 -13.91 17.10 4.33
N PHE A 84 -12.72 17.47 4.82
CA PHE A 84 -12.32 18.89 4.84
C PHE A 84 -12.13 19.44 3.43
N MET A 85 -11.57 18.65 2.53
CA MET A 85 -11.41 19.01 1.13
C MET A 85 -12.77 19.30 0.47
N GLN A 86 -13.79 18.49 0.72
CA GLN A 86 -15.15 18.76 0.20
C GLN A 86 -15.74 20.05 0.78
N VAL A 87 -15.59 20.29 2.08
CA VAL A 87 -16.04 21.54 2.72
C VAL A 87 -15.29 22.75 2.16
N LEU A 88 -13.99 22.65 1.92
CA LEU A 88 -13.19 23.74 1.37
C LEU A 88 -13.49 24.01 -0.10
N SER A 89 -13.89 23.00 -0.87
CA SER A 89 -14.36 23.17 -2.25
C SER A 89 -15.79 23.72 -2.35
N SER A 90 -16.53 23.83 -1.24
CA SER A 90 -17.88 24.38 -1.27
C SER A 90 -17.87 25.91 -1.45
N PRO A 91 -18.65 26.45 -2.39
CA PRO A 91 -18.71 27.89 -2.64
C PRO A 91 -19.62 28.60 -1.64
N SER A 92 -19.42 29.90 -1.47
CA SER A 92 -20.34 30.84 -0.83
C SER A 92 -21.27 31.46 -1.86
N ARG A 93 -22.36 32.10 -1.42
CA ARG A 93 -23.30 32.73 -2.33
C ARG A 93 -22.65 33.81 -3.21
N GLU A 94 -21.80 34.66 -2.63
CA GLU A 94 -21.06 35.68 -3.37
C GLU A 94 -20.12 35.10 -4.44
N GLU A 95 -19.45 33.97 -4.13
CA GLU A 95 -18.59 33.26 -5.09
C GLU A 95 -19.41 32.72 -6.28
N ILE A 96 -20.62 32.23 -6.02
CA ILE A 96 -21.56 31.78 -7.05
C ILE A 96 -22.05 32.94 -7.90
N ASP A 97 -22.54 34.03 -7.29
CA ASP A 97 -23.10 35.18 -8.02
C ASP A 97 -22.04 35.79 -8.96
N LYS A 98 -20.78 35.82 -8.51
CA LYS A 98 -19.65 36.23 -9.34
C LYS A 98 -19.41 35.30 -10.54
N ALA A 99 -19.62 33.99 -10.41
CA ALA A 99 -19.49 33.07 -11.52
C ALA A 99 -20.70 33.12 -12.47
N HIS A 100 -21.90 33.26 -11.91
CA HIS A 100 -23.14 33.41 -12.67
C HIS A 100 -23.16 34.67 -13.54
N SER A 101 -22.49 35.76 -13.13
CA SER A 101 -22.31 36.95 -13.99
C SER A 101 -21.52 36.68 -15.29
N TRP A 102 -20.89 35.51 -15.40
CA TRP A 102 -20.18 35.01 -16.58
C TRP A 102 -20.81 33.73 -17.16
N LEU A 103 -22.04 33.38 -16.74
CA LEU A 103 -22.74 32.13 -17.10
C LEU A 103 -21.94 30.87 -16.80
N ARG A 104 -21.16 30.90 -15.71
CA ARG A 104 -20.40 29.75 -15.26
C ARG A 104 -21.07 29.11 -14.06
N SER A 105 -21.31 27.81 -14.17
CA SER A 105 -21.78 27.01 -13.06
C SER A 105 -20.62 26.61 -12.15
N ILE A 106 -20.92 26.55 -10.85
CA ILE A 106 -20.07 26.01 -9.80
C ILE A 106 -20.73 24.75 -9.26
N ASP A 107 -19.93 23.73 -8.95
CA ASP A 107 -20.45 22.48 -8.39
C ASP A 107 -20.86 22.67 -6.92
N ILE A 108 -22.01 22.11 -6.52
CA ILE A 108 -22.54 22.17 -5.14
C ILE A 108 -22.75 20.75 -4.61
N GLY A 109 -22.45 20.54 -3.32
CA GLY A 109 -22.76 19.28 -2.64
C GLY A 109 -21.78 18.14 -2.89
N ILE A 110 -20.73 18.34 -3.69
CA ILE A 110 -19.80 17.29 -4.13
C ILE A 110 -18.32 17.72 -3.99
N PRO A 111 -17.38 16.77 -3.91
CA PRO A 111 -15.96 17.08 -4.08
C PRO A 111 -15.70 17.62 -5.49
N SER A 112 -15.21 18.86 -5.60
CA SER A 112 -14.93 19.49 -6.90
C SER A 112 -13.61 20.24 -6.93
N ILE A 113 -12.73 19.82 -7.84
CA ILE A 113 -11.47 20.50 -8.15
C ILE A 113 -11.74 21.75 -9.01
N LYS A 114 -12.80 21.74 -9.84
CA LYS A 114 -13.23 22.91 -10.65
C LYS A 114 -13.43 24.13 -9.77
N ASN A 115 -14.07 23.95 -8.61
CA ASN A 115 -14.37 25.00 -7.66
C ASN A 115 -13.14 25.70 -7.06
N LEU A 116 -11.97 25.05 -7.02
CA LEU A 116 -10.76 25.61 -6.39
C LEU A 116 -10.25 26.90 -7.06
N SER A 117 -10.65 27.12 -8.31
CA SER A 117 -10.36 28.34 -9.07
C SER A 117 -11.36 29.49 -8.83
N TYR A 118 -12.52 29.19 -8.24
CA TYR A 118 -13.61 30.14 -7.97
C TYR A 118 -13.67 30.57 -6.51
N VAL A 119 -13.27 29.68 -5.58
CA VAL A 119 -13.30 29.95 -4.15
C VAL A 119 -12.15 30.82 -3.66
N THR A 120 -12.27 31.37 -2.44
CA THR A 120 -11.23 32.18 -1.80
C THR A 120 -9.86 31.48 -1.75
N LYS A 121 -8.79 32.28 -1.78
CA LYS A 121 -7.40 31.77 -1.67
C LYS A 121 -7.17 30.95 -0.39
N PHE A 122 -7.84 31.31 0.71
CA PHE A 122 -7.77 30.53 1.95
C PHE A 122 -8.32 29.11 1.75
N LYS A 123 -9.51 28.96 1.16
CA LYS A 123 -10.12 27.67 0.86
C LYS A 123 -9.23 26.82 -0.05
N SER A 124 -8.76 27.40 -1.15
CA SER A 124 -7.92 26.72 -2.15
C SER A 124 -6.56 26.27 -1.57
N ARG A 125 -5.82 27.16 -0.87
CA ARG A 125 -4.54 26.81 -0.23
C ARG A 125 -4.70 25.73 0.84
N SER A 126 -5.74 25.85 1.69
CA SER A 126 -6.05 24.86 2.72
C SER A 126 -6.33 23.48 2.12
N TRP A 127 -7.02 23.44 0.98
CA TRP A 127 -7.32 22.21 0.25
C TRP A 127 -6.03 21.53 -0.22
N PHE A 128 -5.09 22.29 -0.81
CA PHE A 128 -3.80 21.77 -1.23
C PHE A 128 -2.94 21.27 -0.07
N VAL A 129 -2.98 21.95 1.10
CA VAL A 129 -2.28 21.46 2.30
C VAL A 129 -2.77 20.07 2.69
N PHE A 130 -4.10 19.82 2.67
CA PHE A 130 -4.63 18.47 2.91
C PHE A 130 -4.19 17.48 1.85
N LEU A 131 -4.16 17.84 0.56
CA LEU A 131 -3.71 16.93 -0.49
C LEU A 131 -2.22 16.56 -0.35
N VAL A 132 -1.35 17.56 -0.26
CA VAL A 132 0.11 17.36 -0.23
C VAL A 132 0.55 16.60 1.02
N SER A 133 -0.03 16.92 2.19
CA SER A 133 0.27 16.18 3.43
C SER A 133 -0.25 14.75 3.44
N SER A 134 -1.15 14.34 2.54
CA SER A 134 -1.58 12.93 2.43
C SER A 134 -0.55 12.07 1.69
N VAL A 135 0.22 12.65 0.76
CA VAL A 135 1.12 11.90 -0.13
C VAL A 135 2.20 11.15 0.66
N PRO A 136 2.94 11.77 1.60
CA PRO A 136 3.95 11.06 2.41
C PRO A 136 3.36 9.95 3.28
N ILE A 137 2.13 10.11 3.78
CA ILE A 137 1.46 9.11 4.62
C ILE A 137 1.30 7.81 3.83
N HIS A 138 0.82 7.87 2.59
CA HIS A 138 0.62 6.66 1.78
C HIS A 138 1.91 6.11 1.16
N LEU A 139 2.95 6.93 1.01
CA LEU A 139 4.24 6.49 0.47
C LEU A 139 5.21 5.92 1.51
N PHE A 140 5.13 6.35 2.77
CA PHE A 140 6.15 6.02 3.78
C PHE A 140 5.63 5.21 4.96
N PHE A 141 4.33 5.30 5.28
CA PHE A 141 3.86 4.82 6.58
C PHE A 141 3.88 3.29 6.70
N ASN A 142 3.59 2.55 5.63
CA ASN A 142 3.75 1.10 5.64
C ASN A 142 5.21 0.68 5.83
N SER A 143 6.16 1.41 5.24
CA SER A 143 7.59 1.13 5.40
C SER A 143 8.19 1.69 6.69
N ALA A 144 7.41 2.41 7.50
CA ALA A 144 7.85 2.84 8.83
C ALA A 144 7.96 1.65 9.80
N VAL A 145 7.34 0.51 9.47
CA VAL A 145 7.46 -0.77 10.17
C VAL A 145 8.01 -1.78 9.18
N PHE A 146 9.01 -2.55 9.59
CA PHE A 146 9.56 -3.64 8.80
C PHE A 146 9.90 -4.83 9.69
N ARG A 147 9.85 -6.03 9.11
CA ARG A 147 10.24 -7.28 9.77
C ARG A 147 11.47 -7.84 9.10
N THR A 148 12.42 -8.34 9.89
CA THR A 148 13.55 -9.11 9.37
C THR A 148 13.25 -10.61 9.49
N THR A 149 13.79 -11.39 8.57
CA THR A 149 13.80 -12.85 8.64
C THR A 149 15.21 -13.37 8.58
N TYR A 150 15.45 -14.55 9.16
CA TYR A 150 16.76 -15.16 9.18
C TYR A 150 16.86 -16.31 8.17
N ALA A 151 17.93 -16.30 7.39
CA ALA A 151 18.35 -17.36 6.49
C ALA A 151 19.87 -17.54 6.62
N GLY A 152 20.29 -18.49 7.47
CA GLY A 152 21.69 -18.71 7.80
C GLY A 152 22.51 -19.30 6.66
N SER A 153 23.66 -18.69 6.41
CA SER A 153 24.67 -19.14 5.43
C SER A 153 25.75 -19.98 6.08
N GLU A 154 26.32 -19.51 7.18
CA GLU A 154 27.51 -20.09 7.80
C GLU A 154 27.16 -21.22 8.78
N TRP A 155 27.95 -22.28 8.73
CA TRP A 155 27.87 -23.42 9.66
C TRP A 155 29.21 -24.15 9.70
N ARG A 156 29.42 -25.04 10.68
CA ARG A 156 30.61 -25.90 10.74
C ARG A 156 30.26 -27.38 10.56
N LEU A 157 31.01 -28.06 9.71
CA LEU A 157 30.98 -29.52 9.57
C LEU A 157 32.13 -30.14 10.34
N THR A 158 31.83 -31.13 11.18
CA THR A 158 32.83 -31.97 11.84
C THR A 158 32.51 -33.45 11.64
N LEU A 159 33.44 -34.20 11.06
CA LEU A 159 33.39 -35.66 10.95
C LEU A 159 34.33 -36.23 12.01
N ALA A 160 33.80 -37.01 12.96
CA ALA A 160 34.57 -37.52 14.08
C ALA A 160 33.99 -38.82 14.63
N THR A 161 34.74 -39.51 15.50
CA THR A 161 34.19 -40.61 16.29
C THR A 161 33.38 -40.08 17.48
N GLU A 162 32.58 -40.95 18.08
CA GLU A 162 31.87 -40.69 19.34
C GLU A 162 32.81 -40.26 20.48
N ALA A 163 34.09 -40.64 20.45
CA ALA A 163 35.05 -40.30 21.49
C ALA A 163 35.45 -38.81 21.45
N PHE A 164 35.40 -38.18 20.28
CA PHE A 164 35.72 -36.76 20.10
C PHE A 164 34.83 -35.87 20.98
N THR A 165 33.53 -36.15 21.01
CA THR A 165 32.56 -35.38 21.82
C THR A 165 32.65 -35.68 23.32
N LYS A 166 33.50 -36.65 23.70
CA LYS A 166 33.79 -37.08 25.08
C LYS A 166 35.19 -36.67 25.54
N GLY A 167 35.84 -35.76 24.81
CA GLY A 167 37.15 -35.19 25.17
C GLY A 167 38.34 -36.05 24.78
N ALA A 168 38.19 -36.97 23.82
CA ALA A 168 39.34 -37.66 23.24
C ALA A 168 40.29 -36.69 22.51
N VAL A 169 41.55 -37.09 22.38
CA VAL A 169 42.58 -36.29 21.69
C VAL A 169 42.19 -36.09 20.22
N PHE A 170 42.41 -34.87 19.71
CA PHE A 170 42.18 -34.52 18.33
C PHE A 170 43.26 -33.58 17.78
N PHE A 171 43.49 -33.67 16.47
CA PHE A 171 44.43 -32.83 15.73
C PHE A 171 43.76 -32.33 14.45
N PRO A 172 43.47 -31.01 14.32
CA PRO A 172 42.93 -30.43 13.10
C PRO A 172 43.91 -30.49 11.92
N PRO A 173 43.44 -30.52 10.65
CA PRO A 173 42.04 -30.61 10.23
C PRO A 173 41.41 -31.98 10.50
N GLY A 174 42.21 -33.00 10.82
CA GLY A 174 41.78 -34.35 11.14
C GLY A 174 42.66 -35.43 10.49
N ALA A 175 42.34 -36.70 10.75
CA ALA A 175 43.07 -37.85 10.22
C ALA A 175 43.03 -37.97 8.69
N SER A 176 42.08 -37.30 8.02
CA SER A 176 42.00 -37.22 6.56
C SER A 176 43.12 -36.38 5.92
N LEU A 177 43.81 -35.54 6.71
CA LEU A 177 44.78 -34.55 6.21
C LEU A 177 44.22 -33.65 5.11
N THR A 178 42.90 -33.45 5.08
CA THR A 178 42.22 -32.57 4.12
C THR A 178 42.07 -31.18 4.73
N PRO A 179 42.78 -30.15 4.24
CA PRO A 179 42.55 -28.79 4.68
C PRO A 179 41.19 -28.29 4.20
N SER A 180 40.47 -27.55 5.05
CA SER A 180 39.25 -26.88 4.65
C SER A 180 39.51 -25.85 3.55
N GLY A 181 38.62 -25.79 2.55
CA GLY A 181 38.80 -25.01 1.33
C GLY A 181 39.54 -25.74 0.21
N SER A 182 39.93 -27.00 0.38
CA SER A 182 40.54 -27.78 -0.71
C SER A 182 39.51 -28.26 -1.73
N SER A 183 39.91 -28.35 -3.00
CA SER A 183 39.09 -28.97 -4.06
C SER A 183 39.25 -30.49 -4.13
N TYR A 184 40.24 -31.04 -3.43
CA TYR A 184 40.53 -32.47 -3.39
C TYR A 184 40.85 -32.91 -1.95
N PRO A 185 40.51 -34.15 -1.57
CA PRO A 185 40.83 -34.69 -0.26
C PRO A 185 42.32 -35.01 -0.12
N GLY A 186 42.81 -34.91 1.12
CA GLY A 186 44.15 -35.32 1.52
C GLY A 186 45.30 -34.43 1.03
N VAL A 187 46.50 -34.98 1.15
CA VAL A 187 47.83 -34.36 0.98
C VAL A 187 48.11 -33.78 -0.44
N LEU A 188 47.15 -33.88 -1.36
CA LEU A 188 47.25 -33.44 -2.75
C LEU A 188 47.20 -31.91 -2.91
N SER A 189 46.62 -31.21 -1.94
CA SER A 189 46.43 -29.76 -2.01
C SER A 189 47.49 -29.04 -1.17
N LEU A 190 48.40 -28.32 -1.81
CA LEU A 190 49.47 -27.55 -1.17
C LEU A 190 49.07 -26.08 -1.00
N TRP A 191 49.52 -25.49 0.10
CA TRP A 191 49.33 -24.08 0.39
C TRP A 191 50.11 -23.19 -0.60
N ASN A 192 49.43 -22.29 -1.30
CA ASN A 192 50.04 -21.25 -2.12
C ASN A 192 49.95 -19.89 -1.41
N GLU A 193 51.06 -19.45 -0.79
CA GLU A 193 51.15 -18.16 -0.05
C GLU A 193 50.77 -16.94 -0.91
N THR A 194 51.04 -17.00 -2.23
CA THR A 194 50.77 -15.89 -3.16
C THR A 194 49.29 -15.74 -3.48
N LEU A 195 48.56 -16.84 -3.56
CA LEU A 195 47.13 -16.86 -3.90
C LEU A 195 46.23 -16.99 -2.65
N GLY A 196 46.82 -17.26 -1.48
CA GLY A 196 46.08 -17.44 -0.23
C GLY A 196 45.09 -18.61 -0.28
N ARG A 197 45.39 -19.66 -1.04
CA ARG A 197 44.51 -20.83 -1.24
C ARG A 197 45.31 -22.13 -1.43
N TYR A 198 44.62 -23.26 -1.35
CA TYR A 198 45.21 -24.57 -1.63
C TYR A 198 45.14 -24.92 -3.12
N GLU A 199 46.22 -25.47 -3.68
CA GLU A 199 46.31 -25.89 -5.09
C GLU A 199 46.94 -27.27 -5.24
N VAL A 200 46.55 -28.01 -6.28
CA VAL A 200 47.18 -29.30 -6.62
C VAL A 200 48.33 -29.06 -7.61
N PRO A 201 49.59 -29.37 -7.25
CA PRO A 201 50.71 -29.16 -8.16
C PRO A 201 50.65 -30.09 -9.39
N GLY A 202 50.66 -29.51 -10.60
CA GLY A 202 50.75 -30.27 -11.85
C GLY A 202 49.43 -30.63 -12.55
N LEU A 203 48.31 -30.03 -12.13
CA LEU A 203 46.97 -30.23 -12.70
C LEU A 203 46.47 -29.04 -13.56
N TYR A 204 47.39 -28.19 -14.02
CA TYR A 204 47.09 -27.12 -14.98
C TYR A 204 47.41 -27.61 -16.40
N ASP A 205 46.38 -28.04 -17.12
CA ASP A 205 46.37 -28.01 -18.59
C ASP A 205 45.24 -27.06 -19.01
N ASP A 206 45.64 -26.02 -19.75
CA ASP A 206 44.90 -24.93 -20.39
C ASP A 206 43.39 -24.73 -20.15
N ASP A 207 43.03 -23.51 -19.73
CA ASP A 207 41.88 -22.70 -20.20
C ASP A 207 40.63 -23.46 -20.68
N LYS A 208 39.93 -24.17 -19.77
CA LYS A 208 38.52 -24.52 -19.98
C LYS A 208 37.61 -23.78 -19.01
N VAL A 209 37.25 -22.58 -19.44
CA VAL A 209 36.02 -21.91 -19.04
C VAL A 209 34.85 -22.72 -19.64
N LEU A 210 34.10 -23.45 -18.81
CA LEU A 210 32.77 -23.90 -19.16
C LEU A 210 31.78 -22.84 -18.67
N ASP A 211 31.08 -22.18 -19.59
CA ASP A 211 29.90 -21.34 -19.36
C ASP A 211 29.96 -20.36 -18.17
N GLY A 212 31.00 -19.52 -18.14
CA GLY A 212 30.92 -18.21 -17.44
C GLY A 212 30.89 -18.22 -15.91
N LEU A 213 31.09 -19.36 -15.23
CA LEU A 213 31.25 -19.41 -13.77
C LEU A 213 32.51 -20.20 -13.38
N PRO A 214 33.45 -19.64 -12.60
CA PRO A 214 34.63 -20.36 -12.15
C PRO A 214 34.24 -21.33 -11.01
N ILE A 215 34.00 -22.59 -11.35
CA ILE A 215 33.76 -23.69 -10.39
C ILE A 215 35.02 -23.99 -9.55
N SER A 216 36.20 -23.46 -9.91
CA SER A 216 37.49 -23.70 -9.25
C SER A 216 37.85 -22.73 -8.10
N LEU A 217 36.90 -21.93 -7.59
CA LEU A 217 37.16 -20.92 -6.55
C LEU A 217 36.62 -21.28 -5.16
N TYR A 218 35.72 -22.27 -5.03
CA TYR A 218 35.18 -22.74 -3.75
C TYR A 218 35.60 -24.20 -3.54
N GLY A 219 36.26 -24.49 -2.42
CA GLY A 219 36.69 -25.86 -2.11
C GLY A 219 35.50 -26.82 -1.97
N GLU A 220 35.72 -28.11 -2.23
CA GLU A 220 34.72 -29.15 -1.98
C GLU A 220 34.62 -29.50 -0.48
N TYR A 221 35.65 -29.14 0.29
CA TYR A 221 35.78 -29.43 1.72
C TYR A 221 35.68 -28.16 2.57
N GLY A 222 34.68 -27.32 2.29
CA GLY A 222 34.35 -26.14 3.09
C GLY A 222 35.07 -24.85 2.67
N GLU A 223 35.03 -23.87 3.57
CA GLU A 223 35.66 -22.57 3.42
C GLU A 223 37.13 -22.60 3.76
N PHE A 224 37.82 -21.62 3.21
CA PHE A 224 39.26 -21.51 3.29
C PHE A 224 39.75 -21.28 4.75
N VAL A 225 40.66 -22.15 5.22
CA VAL A 225 41.35 -21.99 6.53
C VAL A 225 42.88 -21.99 6.31
N PRO A 226 43.62 -20.99 6.82
CA PRO A 226 45.08 -20.94 6.71
C PRO A 226 45.79 -22.17 7.28
N TRP A 227 46.78 -22.68 6.54
CA TRP A 227 47.58 -23.83 6.97
C TRP A 227 48.16 -23.68 8.38
N LYS A 228 48.65 -22.48 8.71
CA LYS A 228 49.29 -22.16 9.98
C LYS A 228 48.33 -22.24 11.17
N ASP A 229 47.02 -22.22 10.92
CA ASP A 229 46.00 -22.17 11.97
C ASP A 229 45.72 -23.55 12.57
N TYR A 230 45.93 -24.64 11.84
CA TYR A 230 45.69 -26.00 12.35
C TYR A 230 46.64 -26.41 13.47
N GLY A 231 47.90 -26.00 13.39
CA GLY A 231 48.90 -26.22 14.45
C GLY A 231 48.92 -25.15 15.54
N ASN A 232 48.12 -24.08 15.37
CA ASN A 232 48.09 -22.95 16.29
C ASN A 232 46.89 -23.06 17.24
N MET A 233 47.15 -23.43 18.49
CA MET A 233 46.11 -23.62 19.50
C MET A 233 45.31 -22.35 19.85
N VAL A 234 45.79 -21.16 19.44
CA VAL A 234 45.07 -19.89 19.62
C VAL A 234 44.39 -19.40 18.35
N SER A 235 44.37 -20.19 17.27
CA SER A 235 43.64 -19.85 16.06
C SER A 235 42.13 -19.95 16.27
N THR A 236 41.37 -19.15 15.53
CA THR A 236 39.90 -19.18 15.57
C THR A 236 39.35 -20.56 15.19
N ASP A 237 39.96 -21.23 14.23
CA ASP A 237 39.54 -22.57 13.78
C ASP A 237 39.78 -23.64 14.87
N TYR A 238 40.94 -23.60 15.52
CA TYR A 238 41.26 -24.54 16.61
C TYR A 238 40.33 -24.35 17.81
N GLU A 239 40.13 -23.10 18.26
CA GLU A 239 39.22 -22.79 19.38
C GLU A 239 37.77 -23.17 19.05
N THR A 240 37.33 -22.99 17.80
CA THR A 240 35.99 -23.44 17.37
C THR A 240 35.89 -24.97 17.38
N THR A 241 36.89 -25.68 16.85
CA THR A 241 36.92 -27.16 16.87
C THR A 241 36.90 -27.70 18.30
N LYS A 242 37.68 -27.08 19.19
CA LYS A 242 37.71 -27.39 20.63
C LYS A 242 36.37 -27.11 21.31
N PHE A 243 35.70 -26.01 20.95
CA PHE A 243 34.35 -25.72 21.43
C PHE A 243 33.37 -26.83 21.01
N VAL A 244 33.42 -27.27 19.76
CA VAL A 244 32.59 -28.39 19.27
C VAL A 244 32.90 -29.67 20.04
N ALA A 245 34.17 -30.04 20.20
CA ALA A 245 34.58 -31.24 20.96
C ALA A 245 34.00 -31.25 22.39
N ASN A 246 34.02 -30.10 23.06
CA ASN A 246 33.57 -29.99 24.45
C ASN A 246 32.05 -29.93 24.61
N ASN A 247 31.30 -29.45 23.62
CA ASN A 247 29.88 -29.14 23.77
C ASN A 247 28.95 -30.02 22.93
N ALA A 248 29.44 -30.67 21.87
CA ALA A 248 28.58 -31.39 20.93
C ALA A 248 27.82 -32.57 21.56
N HIS A 249 28.31 -33.14 22.66
CA HIS A 249 27.61 -34.21 23.38
C HIS A 249 26.21 -33.81 23.90
N SER A 250 25.94 -32.52 24.07
CA SER A 250 24.65 -32.00 24.53
C SER A 250 23.78 -31.43 23.40
N TRP A 251 24.20 -31.58 22.14
CA TRP A 251 23.46 -31.12 20.97
C TRP A 251 22.32 -32.07 20.61
N ALA A 252 21.44 -31.64 19.72
CA ALA A 252 20.29 -32.44 19.32
C ALA A 252 20.75 -33.70 18.56
N PHE A 253 20.24 -34.86 18.98
CA PHE A 253 20.47 -36.11 18.28
C PHE A 253 19.60 -36.16 17.03
N LEU A 254 20.21 -36.39 15.88
CA LEU A 254 19.54 -36.66 14.61
C LEU A 254 19.92 -38.06 14.14
N ASP A 255 18.93 -38.84 13.71
CA ASP A 255 19.22 -40.11 13.06
C ASP A 255 19.91 -39.89 11.69
N PRO A 256 20.57 -40.90 11.11
CA PRO A 256 21.27 -40.75 9.84
C PRO A 256 20.45 -40.18 8.69
N LYS A 257 19.14 -40.51 8.61
CA LYS A 257 18.27 -40.06 7.53
C LYS A 257 17.94 -38.58 7.69
N GLU A 258 17.55 -38.20 8.91
CA GLU A 258 17.26 -36.81 9.26
C GLU A 258 18.49 -35.93 9.08
N CYS A 259 19.65 -36.39 9.54
CA CYS A 259 20.90 -35.66 9.38
C CYS A 259 21.31 -35.51 7.91
N GLN A 260 21.19 -36.58 7.12
CA GLN A 260 21.47 -36.52 5.69
C GLN A 260 20.54 -35.51 5.01
N ALA A 261 19.23 -35.58 5.27
CA ALA A 261 18.26 -34.65 4.69
C ALA A 261 18.56 -33.19 5.07
N GLU A 262 18.93 -32.93 6.33
CA GLU A 262 19.22 -31.58 6.82
C GLU A 262 20.50 -31.00 6.18
N TYR A 263 21.62 -31.72 6.23
CA TYR A 263 22.95 -31.16 5.94
C TYR A 263 23.43 -31.35 4.50
N THR A 264 22.85 -32.28 3.76
CA THR A 264 23.12 -32.43 2.31
C THR A 264 22.16 -31.60 1.46
N SER A 265 21.13 -30.98 2.07
CA SER A 265 20.28 -30.02 1.39
C SER A 265 21.02 -28.73 1.06
N PHE A 266 20.56 -28.03 0.04
CA PHE A 266 21.09 -26.72 -0.35
C PHE A 266 20.34 -25.54 0.29
N GLY A 267 19.40 -25.81 1.20
CA GLY A 267 18.59 -24.79 1.88
C GLY A 267 19.36 -24.00 2.95
N PRO A 268 18.85 -22.82 3.33
CA PRO A 268 19.44 -22.01 4.40
C PRO A 268 19.36 -22.74 5.75
N ARG A 269 20.28 -22.40 6.66
CA ARG A 269 20.26 -22.89 8.04
C ARG A 269 19.25 -22.10 8.87
N THR A 270 18.12 -22.73 9.19
CA THR A 270 17.04 -22.11 9.99
C THR A 270 16.76 -22.87 11.29
N THR A 271 16.93 -24.19 11.28
CA THR A 271 16.65 -25.06 12.44
C THR A 271 17.92 -25.55 13.13
N TYR A 272 18.93 -25.97 12.35
CA TYR A 272 20.20 -26.48 12.87
C TYR A 272 21.39 -25.74 12.26
N GLY A 273 22.42 -25.52 13.07
CA GLY A 273 23.67 -24.88 12.71
C GLY A 273 24.80 -25.88 12.56
N ASP A 274 25.85 -25.72 13.37
CA ASP A 274 27.02 -26.60 13.41
C ASP A 274 26.63 -28.06 13.69
N VAL A 275 27.38 -29.00 13.11
CA VAL A 275 27.11 -30.43 13.23
C VAL A 275 28.37 -31.25 13.46
N VAL A 276 28.23 -32.28 14.29
CA VAL A 276 29.16 -33.40 14.37
C VAL A 276 28.49 -34.62 13.76
N VAL A 277 28.99 -35.06 12.62
CA VAL A 277 28.62 -36.30 11.95
C VAL A 277 29.45 -37.43 12.54
N ILE A 278 28.80 -38.34 13.27
CA ILE A 278 29.48 -39.41 14.01
C ILE A 278 29.73 -40.60 13.09
N VAL A 279 31.00 -40.85 12.80
CA VAL A 279 31.47 -41.96 11.98
C VAL A 279 31.57 -43.23 12.83
N ASP A 280 30.95 -44.31 12.36
CA ASP A 280 31.09 -45.63 12.94
C ASP A 280 32.47 -46.19 12.63
N ASN A 281 33.34 -46.22 13.65
CA ASN A 281 34.71 -46.68 13.55
C ASN A 281 34.94 -47.99 14.31
N ASN A 282 33.97 -48.91 14.26
CA ASN A 282 34.03 -50.25 14.87
C ASN A 282 34.44 -50.23 16.36
N GLY A 283 34.03 -49.20 17.11
CA GLY A 283 34.34 -49.04 18.53
C GLY A 283 35.74 -48.52 18.87
N SER A 284 36.55 -48.13 17.88
CA SER A 284 37.84 -47.49 18.12
C SER A 284 37.70 -46.00 18.48
N VAL A 285 38.67 -45.48 19.24
CA VAL A 285 38.68 -44.08 19.70
C VAL A 285 38.87 -43.09 18.55
N GLY A 286 39.53 -43.49 17.47
CA GLY A 286 39.90 -42.61 16.37
C GLY A 286 40.78 -43.33 15.35
N TRP A 287 41.51 -42.57 14.56
CA TRP A 287 42.37 -43.08 13.50
C TRP A 287 43.84 -42.77 13.77
N LEU A 288 44.72 -43.71 13.48
CA LEU A 288 46.16 -43.46 13.40
C LEU A 288 46.47 -42.95 12.00
N ARG A 289 47.15 -41.81 11.89
CA ARG A 289 47.49 -41.23 10.59
C ARG A 289 48.32 -42.20 9.75
N SER A 290 49.26 -42.92 10.36
CA SER A 290 50.10 -43.94 9.69
C SER A 290 49.31 -45.11 9.10
N HIS A 291 48.08 -45.36 9.56
CA HIS A 291 47.20 -46.38 8.96
C HIS A 291 46.40 -45.85 7.77
N VAL A 292 46.13 -44.55 7.75
CA VAL A 292 45.35 -43.86 6.70
C VAL A 292 46.27 -43.48 5.53
N PHE A 293 47.47 -42.99 5.84
CA PHE A 293 48.48 -42.58 4.87
C PHE A 293 49.83 -43.24 5.18
N ASP A 294 50.42 -43.85 4.17
CA ASP A 294 51.82 -44.27 4.17
C ASP A 294 52.65 -43.15 3.54
N ILE A 295 53.38 -42.40 4.39
CA ILE A 295 54.18 -41.22 4.02
C ILE A 295 55.65 -41.54 4.24
N ASP A 296 56.47 -41.37 3.20
CA ASP A 296 57.91 -41.59 3.27
C ASP A 296 58.55 -40.71 4.37
N PRO A 297 59.28 -41.31 5.34
CA PRO A 297 59.97 -40.56 6.39
C PRO A 297 60.98 -39.57 5.81
N GLY A 298 60.92 -38.31 6.25
CA GLY A 298 61.79 -37.23 5.75
C GLY A 298 61.35 -36.60 4.43
N SER A 299 60.19 -37.00 3.88
CA SER A 299 59.55 -36.30 2.77
C SER A 299 59.07 -34.91 3.18
N TYR A 300 58.84 -34.05 2.18
CA TYR A 300 58.23 -32.73 2.40
C TYR A 300 56.89 -32.83 3.16
N PHE A 301 56.08 -33.85 2.85
CA PHE A 301 54.79 -34.06 3.49
C PHE A 301 54.90 -34.47 4.96
N ALA A 302 55.88 -35.31 5.30
CA ALA A 302 56.19 -35.63 6.70
C ALA A 302 56.58 -34.35 7.47
N SER A 303 57.43 -33.50 6.89
CA SER A 303 57.84 -32.24 7.53
C SER A 303 56.70 -31.25 7.81
N ILE A 304 55.61 -31.34 7.03
CA ILE A 304 54.42 -30.49 7.14
C ILE A 304 53.43 -31.08 8.14
N TRP A 305 53.12 -32.37 8.01
CA TRP A 305 52.02 -32.99 8.75
C TRP A 305 52.44 -33.55 10.10
N ASP A 306 53.66 -34.07 10.26
CA ASP A 306 54.10 -34.68 11.52
C ASP A 306 54.01 -33.73 12.73
N PRO A 307 54.30 -32.42 12.61
CA PRO A 307 54.15 -31.48 13.73
C PRO A 307 52.70 -31.14 14.09
N VAL A 308 51.76 -31.31 13.15
CA VAL A 308 50.36 -30.88 13.29
C VAL A 308 49.44 -32.06 13.59
N VAL A 309 49.62 -33.16 12.87
CA VAL A 309 48.91 -34.43 13.01
C VAL A 309 49.95 -35.56 13.12
N PRO A 310 50.34 -35.97 14.34
CA PRO A 310 51.39 -36.98 14.53
C PRO A 310 51.04 -38.34 13.87
N PRO A 311 52.04 -39.11 13.37
CA PRO A 311 51.80 -40.42 12.74
C PRO A 311 51.17 -41.45 13.66
N ASP A 312 51.64 -41.48 14.91
CA ASP A 312 51.43 -42.59 15.85
C ASP A 312 50.50 -42.21 17.01
N GLU A 313 49.87 -41.02 16.94
CA GLU A 313 48.86 -40.60 17.89
C GLU A 313 47.45 -40.81 17.33
N VAL A 314 46.56 -41.33 18.16
CA VAL A 314 45.16 -41.57 17.77
C VAL A 314 44.44 -40.23 17.69
N ASN A 315 43.91 -39.93 16.51
CA ASN A 315 43.12 -38.74 16.26
C ASN A 315 41.63 -39.12 16.21
N SER A 316 40.83 -38.62 17.16
CA SER A 316 39.37 -38.83 17.17
C SER A 316 38.63 -38.02 16.09
N LEU A 317 39.30 -37.06 15.46
CA LEU A 317 38.77 -36.20 14.41
C LEU A 317 39.18 -36.72 13.02
N TRP A 318 38.21 -36.83 12.10
CA TRP A 318 38.46 -37.16 10.69
C TRP A 318 38.65 -35.91 9.83
N PHE A 319 37.73 -34.95 9.97
CA PHE A 319 37.71 -33.68 9.24
C PHE A 319 36.92 -32.63 10.03
N SER A 320 37.37 -31.38 10.09
CA SER A 320 36.58 -30.25 10.59
C SER A 320 36.85 -29.02 9.74
N GLY A 321 35.80 -28.29 9.37
CA GLY A 321 35.94 -27.08 8.58
C GLY A 321 34.70 -26.19 8.60
N PRO A 322 34.87 -24.87 8.45
CA PRO A 322 33.76 -23.95 8.21
C PRO A 322 33.12 -24.25 6.85
N CYS A 323 31.82 -24.03 6.75
CA CYS A 323 31.01 -24.28 5.57
C CYS A 323 30.08 -23.08 5.32
N ILE A 324 29.75 -22.86 4.06
CA ILE A 324 28.85 -21.79 3.63
C ILE A 324 27.76 -22.38 2.73
N MET A 325 26.54 -21.94 3.00
CA MET A 325 25.37 -22.13 2.14
C MET A 325 25.08 -20.83 1.41
N ARG A 326 24.96 -20.85 0.09
CA ARG A 326 24.50 -19.68 -0.69
C ARG A 326 23.39 -20.04 -1.65
N GLY A 327 22.32 -19.25 -1.69
CA GLY A 327 21.24 -19.39 -2.66
C GLY A 327 21.31 -18.30 -3.73
N GLY A 328 21.26 -18.69 -5.00
CA GLY A 328 21.07 -17.75 -6.10
C GLY A 328 19.63 -17.24 -6.19
N LEU A 329 19.46 -15.93 -6.38
CA LEU A 329 18.17 -15.31 -6.66
C LEU A 329 17.80 -15.59 -8.13
N GLY A 330 16.88 -16.55 -8.35
CA GLY A 330 16.24 -16.77 -9.65
C GLY A 330 16.55 -18.10 -10.36
N ASP A 331 17.81 -18.52 -10.40
CA ASP A 331 18.21 -19.76 -11.08
C ASP A 331 18.02 -21.03 -10.23
N SER A 332 17.63 -20.86 -8.95
CA SER A 332 17.47 -21.94 -7.96
C SER A 332 18.75 -22.72 -7.68
N ILE A 333 19.89 -22.32 -8.25
CA ILE A 333 21.20 -22.90 -7.99
C ILE A 333 21.64 -22.40 -6.62
N ALA A 334 21.81 -23.33 -5.70
CA ALA A 334 22.38 -23.06 -4.39
C ALA A 334 23.68 -23.85 -4.21
N LEU A 335 24.61 -23.24 -3.50
CA LEU A 335 25.96 -23.72 -3.23
C LEU A 335 26.00 -24.27 -1.79
N ASN A 336 26.62 -25.44 -1.65
CA ASN A 336 27.09 -25.97 -0.36
C ASN A 336 28.59 -26.23 -0.46
N THR A 337 29.40 -25.46 0.26
CA THR A 337 30.88 -25.60 0.15
C THR A 337 31.41 -26.88 0.81
N CYS A 338 30.61 -27.56 1.64
CA CYS A 338 30.98 -28.83 2.27
C CYS A 338 30.40 -30.07 1.58
N HIS A 339 29.86 -29.93 0.36
CA HIS A 339 29.31 -31.02 -0.43
C HIS A 339 30.31 -32.18 -0.66
N GLY A 340 31.60 -31.86 -0.84
CA GLY A 340 32.73 -32.81 -0.98
C GLY A 340 32.84 -33.73 0.22
N ALA A 341 32.98 -33.10 1.39
CA ALA A 341 33.09 -33.75 2.69
C ALA A 341 31.86 -34.60 3.06
N LEU A 342 30.68 -34.27 2.50
CA LEU A 342 29.43 -35.02 2.68
C LEU A 342 29.18 -36.08 1.59
N GLY A 343 30.12 -36.28 0.65
CA GLY A 343 30.03 -37.32 -0.38
C GLY A 343 29.15 -36.96 -1.60
N GLN A 344 28.75 -35.70 -1.77
CA GLN A 344 27.92 -35.24 -2.90
C GLN A 344 28.73 -34.82 -4.12
N SER A 345 28.40 -35.31 -5.31
CA SER A 345 29.16 -35.08 -6.56
C SER A 345 29.19 -33.64 -7.09
N SER A 346 28.35 -32.73 -6.59
CA SER A 346 28.23 -31.35 -7.08
C SER A 346 28.18 -30.36 -5.93
N ALA A 347 28.90 -29.24 -6.08
CA ALA A 347 28.86 -28.10 -5.18
C ALA A 347 27.54 -27.33 -5.26
N ASN A 348 26.91 -27.43 -6.42
CA ASN A 348 25.76 -26.63 -6.81
C ASN A 348 24.64 -27.54 -7.29
N ASP A 349 23.45 -27.38 -6.74
CA ASP A 349 22.25 -28.05 -7.25
C ASP A 349 21.01 -27.19 -6.98
N ARG A 350 19.84 -27.65 -7.44
CA ARG A 350 18.56 -27.00 -7.15
C ARG A 350 18.20 -27.19 -5.67
N VAL A 351 17.79 -26.10 -5.02
CA VAL A 351 17.27 -26.12 -3.63
C VAL A 351 16.15 -27.16 -3.43
N ASP A 352 15.35 -27.41 -4.48
CA ASP A 352 14.18 -28.29 -4.44
C ASP A 352 14.45 -29.79 -4.65
N LEU A 353 15.68 -30.17 -5.02
CA LEU A 353 16.07 -31.56 -5.22
C LEU A 353 17.03 -31.96 -4.10
N PRO A 354 16.53 -32.42 -2.94
CA PRO A 354 17.40 -33.04 -1.96
C PRO A 354 18.09 -34.24 -2.63
N PRO A 355 19.40 -34.45 -2.40
CA PRO A 355 20.07 -35.64 -2.89
C PRO A 355 19.34 -36.89 -2.37
N PRO A 356 19.35 -37.99 -3.12
CA PRO A 356 18.71 -39.22 -2.68
C PRO A 356 19.28 -39.67 -1.31
N ILE A 357 18.38 -39.84 -0.34
CA ILE A 357 18.72 -40.36 0.99
C ILE A 357 19.17 -41.81 0.82
N GLN A 358 20.31 -42.15 1.43
CA GLN A 358 20.92 -43.47 1.36
C GLN A 358 20.83 -44.18 2.72
N GLU A 359 20.49 -45.46 2.70
CA GLU A 359 20.41 -46.27 3.91
C GLU A 359 21.17 -47.60 3.72
N PRO A 360 22.28 -47.83 4.43
CA PRO A 360 22.93 -46.93 5.40
C PRO A 360 23.54 -45.68 4.74
N TRP A 361 23.69 -44.59 5.50
CA TRP A 361 24.36 -43.39 5.00
C TRP A 361 25.87 -43.64 4.93
N LEU A 362 26.35 -43.79 3.70
CA LEU A 362 27.76 -43.97 3.37
C LEU A 362 28.28 -42.68 2.71
N VAL A 363 29.39 -42.18 3.21
CA VAL A 363 30.04 -40.97 2.69
C VAL A 363 31.34 -41.37 2.00
N ASP A 364 31.35 -41.28 0.68
CA ASP A 364 32.58 -41.41 -0.12
C ASP A 364 33.38 -40.12 0.00
N PHE A 365 34.20 -40.06 1.06
CA PHE A 365 34.99 -38.87 1.39
C PHE A 365 36.11 -38.65 0.36
N VAL A 366 36.58 -39.70 -0.30
CA VAL A 366 37.55 -39.62 -1.41
C VAL A 366 36.91 -40.17 -2.69
N ARG A 367 36.74 -39.36 -3.74
CA ARG A 367 36.14 -39.80 -5.01
C ARG A 367 37.20 -40.14 -6.06
N SER A 368 37.49 -41.42 -6.19
CA SER A 368 38.50 -41.94 -7.12
C SER A 368 37.97 -42.13 -8.54
N ASN A 369 38.35 -41.27 -9.48
CA ASN A 369 38.51 -41.66 -10.90
C ASN A 369 39.79 -41.12 -11.59
N ASN A 370 40.50 -40.13 -11.03
CA ASN A 370 41.69 -39.53 -11.67
C ASN A 370 42.91 -39.27 -10.76
N VAL A 371 42.90 -39.73 -9.51
CA VAL A 371 44.08 -39.60 -8.63
C VAL A 371 44.88 -40.91 -8.69
N SER A 372 46.01 -40.91 -9.39
CA SER A 372 47.01 -41.96 -9.22
C SER A 372 47.48 -41.91 -7.75
N VAL A 373 47.19 -42.96 -6.99
CA VAL A 373 47.41 -43.09 -5.53
C VAL A 373 48.90 -43.31 -5.20
N SER A 374 49.76 -42.43 -5.71
CA SER A 374 51.19 -42.37 -5.42
C SER A 374 51.70 -41.00 -5.89
N VAL A 375 51.46 -39.96 -5.09
CA VAL A 375 52.02 -38.63 -5.35
C VAL A 375 53.25 -38.47 -4.47
N ARG A 376 54.45 -38.49 -5.09
CA ARG A 376 55.74 -38.14 -4.46
C ARG A 376 55.96 -38.74 -3.04
N GLY A 377 55.77 -40.05 -2.86
CA GLY A 377 56.06 -40.73 -1.59
C GLY A 377 54.92 -40.72 -0.56
N VAL A 378 53.68 -40.53 -1.01
CA VAL A 378 52.47 -40.66 -0.18
C VAL A 378 51.49 -41.64 -0.83
N THR A 379 51.07 -42.65 -0.07
CA THR A 379 50.07 -43.65 -0.48
C THR A 379 48.87 -43.59 0.45
N TYR A 380 47.65 -43.48 -0.10
CA TYR A 380 46.40 -43.48 0.67
C TYR A 380 45.83 -44.89 0.80
N ASN A 381 45.42 -45.27 2.01
CA ASN A 381 44.77 -46.54 2.25
C ASN A 381 43.27 -46.47 1.91
N ARG A 382 42.89 -47.18 0.84
CA ARG A 382 41.50 -47.19 0.33
C ARG A 382 40.48 -47.80 1.28
N THR A 383 40.88 -48.48 2.36
CA THR A 383 39.92 -48.95 3.37
C THR A 383 39.18 -47.81 4.07
N TYR A 384 39.70 -46.59 3.99
CA TYR A 384 39.08 -45.39 4.57
C TYR A 384 38.40 -44.49 3.53
N GLU A 385 38.24 -44.95 2.28
CA GLU A 385 37.59 -44.18 1.20
C GLU A 385 36.13 -43.85 1.51
N THR A 386 35.40 -44.82 2.07
CA THR A 386 34.00 -44.71 2.44
C THR A 386 33.83 -44.73 3.95
N LEU A 387 33.17 -43.71 4.50
CA LEU A 387 32.84 -43.60 5.91
C LEU A 387 31.39 -44.04 6.15
N ARG A 388 31.17 -44.87 7.16
CA ARG A 388 29.81 -45.26 7.59
C ARG A 388 29.33 -44.30 8.67
N ILE A 389 28.21 -43.62 8.44
CA ILE A 389 27.66 -42.67 9.41
C ILE A 389 26.69 -43.38 10.35
N SER A 390 26.81 -43.11 11.65
CA SER A 390 25.97 -43.71 12.70
C SER A 390 24.81 -42.82 13.12
N HIS A 391 25.05 -41.52 13.30
CA HIS A 391 24.08 -40.47 13.67
C HIS A 391 24.78 -39.11 13.61
N CYS A 392 24.04 -38.03 13.89
CA CYS A 392 24.61 -36.70 14.06
C CYS A 392 24.20 -36.05 15.37
N LEU A 393 25.07 -35.16 15.83
CA LEU A 393 24.81 -34.23 16.90
C LEU A 393 24.79 -32.83 16.29
N ALA A 394 23.63 -32.18 16.27
CA ALA A 394 23.40 -30.92 15.57
C ALA A 394 23.04 -29.81 16.55
N ARG A 395 23.72 -28.67 16.45
CA ARG A 395 23.43 -27.50 17.29
C ARG A 395 22.11 -26.90 16.85
N GLN A 396 21.09 -27.01 17.69
CA GLN A 396 19.79 -26.38 17.44
C GLN A 396 19.95 -24.85 17.46
N ILE A 397 19.44 -24.19 16.42
CA ILE A 397 19.34 -22.74 16.33
C ILE A 397 17.86 -22.37 16.43
N SER A 398 17.56 -21.34 17.22
CA SER A 398 16.27 -20.65 17.17
C SER A 398 16.58 -19.21 16.80
N PRO A 399 16.56 -18.85 15.50
CA PRO A 399 16.88 -17.50 15.10
C PRO A 399 15.79 -16.56 15.58
N ASP A 400 16.21 -15.43 16.16
CA ASP A 400 15.29 -14.38 16.52
C ASP A 400 14.93 -13.56 15.27
N CYS A 401 13.63 -13.34 15.06
CA CYS A 401 13.12 -12.45 14.03
C CYS A 401 12.83 -11.08 14.67
N GLU A 402 13.24 -10.02 13.98
CA GLU A 402 13.11 -8.67 14.52
C GLU A 402 11.95 -7.90 13.88
N ILE A 403 11.44 -6.93 14.63
CA ILE A 403 10.56 -5.88 14.09
C ILE A 403 11.24 -4.54 14.32
N GLY A 404 11.51 -3.85 13.23
CA GLY A 404 12.10 -2.52 13.20
C GLY A 404 11.05 -1.42 12.97
N ILE A 405 11.27 -0.28 13.61
CA ILE A 405 10.58 0.98 13.32
C ILE A 405 11.58 1.97 12.72
N SER A 406 11.28 2.52 11.55
CA SER A 406 12.01 3.65 10.99
C SER A 406 11.54 4.96 11.61
N ASN A 407 12.33 5.48 12.56
CA ASN A 407 12.03 6.72 13.28
C ASN A 407 11.89 7.93 12.34
N THR A 408 12.72 8.01 11.31
CA THR A 408 12.65 9.07 10.29
C THR A 408 11.31 9.06 9.57
N LEU A 409 10.89 7.90 9.06
CA LEU A 409 9.63 7.78 8.31
C LEU A 409 8.43 8.01 9.22
N LEU A 410 8.45 7.47 10.44
CA LEU A 410 7.40 7.67 11.42
C LEU A 410 7.27 9.15 11.82
N LEU A 411 8.39 9.87 12.00
CA LEU A 411 8.40 11.30 12.25
C LEU A 411 7.80 12.09 11.07
N VAL A 412 8.17 11.77 9.83
CA VAL A 412 7.60 12.41 8.63
C VAL A 412 6.08 12.25 8.58
N VAL A 413 5.58 11.04 8.88
CA VAL A 413 4.14 10.76 8.96
C VAL A 413 3.49 11.54 10.09
N ALA A 414 4.06 11.55 11.29
CA ALA A 414 3.56 12.31 12.44
C ALA A 414 3.47 13.81 12.12
N ILE A 415 4.50 14.41 11.52
CA ILE A 415 4.46 15.81 11.07
C ILE A 415 3.30 16.04 10.10
N CYS A 416 3.08 15.14 9.14
CA CYS A 416 1.97 15.25 8.20
C CYS A 416 0.60 15.16 8.88
N VAL A 417 0.44 14.26 9.84
CA VAL A 417 -0.81 14.09 10.60
C VAL A 417 -1.07 15.30 11.51
N LEU A 418 -0.04 15.81 12.20
CA LEU A 418 -0.11 17.04 12.99
C LEU A 418 -0.52 18.24 12.13
N LEU A 419 0.11 18.43 10.97
CA LEU A 419 -0.23 19.50 10.03
C LEU A 419 -1.71 19.42 9.61
N LYS A 420 -2.24 18.22 9.36
CA LYS A 420 -3.66 18.02 9.07
C LYS A 420 -4.57 18.30 10.25
N ALA A 421 -4.19 17.91 11.46
CA ALA A 421 -4.98 18.16 12.68
C ALA A 421 -5.06 19.67 12.99
N LEU A 422 -3.92 20.38 12.87
CA LEU A 422 -3.85 21.83 12.99
C LEU A 422 -4.67 22.52 11.90
N GLN A 423 -4.50 22.11 10.65
CA GLN A 423 -5.26 22.66 9.52
C GLN A 423 -6.77 22.43 9.68
N GLY A 424 -7.20 21.24 10.11
CA GLY A 424 -8.60 20.95 10.41
C GLY A 424 -9.15 21.85 11.52
N THR A 425 -8.35 22.10 12.56
CA THR A 425 -8.69 23.04 13.65
C THR A 425 -8.90 24.45 13.09
N VAL A 426 -7.99 24.93 12.25
CA VAL A 426 -8.07 26.25 11.59
C VAL A 426 -9.32 26.34 10.71
N VAL A 427 -9.64 25.30 9.93
CA VAL A 427 -10.83 25.29 9.06
C VAL A 427 -12.13 25.34 9.88
N VAL A 428 -12.25 24.53 10.93
CA VAL A 428 -13.44 24.53 11.81
C VAL A 428 -13.62 25.88 12.50
N TRP A 429 -12.53 26.56 12.84
CA TRP A 429 -12.58 27.85 13.53
C TRP A 429 -12.84 29.03 12.58
N ARG A 430 -12.09 29.13 11.47
CA ARG A 430 -12.08 30.31 10.58
C ARG A 430 -13.12 30.28 9.46
N LEU A 431 -13.52 29.11 8.95
CA LEU A 431 -14.37 29.07 7.76
C LEU A 431 -15.77 29.62 8.08
N SER A 432 -16.22 30.66 7.37
CA SER A 432 -17.52 31.29 7.63
C SER A 432 -18.69 30.31 7.43
N ARG A 433 -19.87 30.64 7.98
CA ARG A 433 -21.08 29.82 7.84
C ARG A 433 -21.73 29.95 6.45
N GLU A 434 -21.21 30.82 5.59
CA GLU A 434 -21.79 31.15 4.28
C GLU A 434 -21.45 30.12 3.20
N SER A 435 -20.55 29.17 3.48
CA SER A 435 -20.25 28.08 2.56
C SER A 435 -21.46 27.15 2.39
N LEU A 436 -21.90 26.97 1.16
CA LEU A 436 -23.04 26.17 0.74
C LEU A 436 -22.58 24.73 0.51
N VAL A 437 -22.59 23.93 1.59
CA VAL A 437 -21.96 22.61 1.62
C VAL A 437 -22.89 21.54 1.05
N THR A 438 -24.21 21.68 1.20
CA THR A 438 -25.20 20.77 0.63
C THR A 438 -26.00 21.44 -0.49
N PRO A 439 -26.61 20.67 -1.41
CA PRO A 439 -27.55 21.22 -2.39
C PRO A 439 -28.72 21.96 -1.73
N GLY A 440 -29.17 21.50 -0.56
CA GLY A 440 -30.21 22.19 0.20
C GLY A 440 -29.78 23.57 0.72
N ASP A 441 -28.50 23.76 1.11
CA ASP A 441 -27.97 25.08 1.48
C ASP A 441 -28.12 26.06 0.30
N ALA A 442 -27.84 25.58 -0.91
CA ALA A 442 -27.98 26.37 -2.13
C ALA A 442 -29.44 26.66 -2.47
N ILE A 443 -30.34 25.66 -2.43
CA ILE A 443 -31.78 25.87 -2.66
C ILE A 443 -32.33 26.90 -1.68
N GLN A 444 -32.02 26.76 -0.39
CA GLN A 444 -32.42 27.74 0.62
C GLN A 444 -31.88 29.14 0.31
N SER A 445 -30.60 29.26 -0.08
CA SER A 445 -30.00 30.54 -0.43
C SER A 445 -30.67 31.18 -1.66
N PHE A 446 -30.97 30.40 -2.70
CA PHE A 446 -31.60 30.89 -3.92
C PHE A 446 -33.08 31.25 -3.74
N ILE A 447 -33.83 30.54 -2.89
CA ILE A 447 -35.20 30.94 -2.56
C ILE A 447 -35.20 32.28 -1.79
N LEU A 448 -34.28 32.45 -0.84
CA LEU A 448 -34.18 33.67 -0.06
C LEU A 448 -33.73 34.88 -0.88
N ASN A 449 -32.75 34.66 -1.75
CA ASN A 449 -32.22 35.67 -2.67
C ASN A 449 -32.23 35.06 -4.08
N PRO A 450 -33.29 35.25 -4.87
CA PRO A 450 -33.37 34.72 -6.23
C PRO A 450 -32.25 35.25 -7.14
N ASP A 451 -31.72 34.40 -8.01
CA ASP A 451 -30.64 34.77 -8.92
C ASP A 451 -31.17 35.47 -10.18
N PRO A 452 -30.81 36.75 -10.44
CA PRO A 452 -31.32 37.48 -11.59
C PRO A 452 -30.89 36.91 -12.94
N TYR A 453 -29.81 36.12 -13.00
CA TYR A 453 -29.29 35.57 -14.27
C TYR A 453 -30.01 34.31 -14.73
N THR A 454 -30.82 33.69 -13.86
CA THR A 454 -31.55 32.44 -14.16
C THR A 454 -33.06 32.58 -14.12
N LYS A 455 -33.56 33.83 -14.03
CA LYS A 455 -34.99 34.12 -14.15
C LYS A 455 -35.48 33.68 -15.54
N GLY A 456 -36.57 32.91 -15.57
CA GLY A 456 -37.14 32.36 -16.80
C GLY A 456 -36.41 31.15 -17.37
N LEU A 457 -35.57 30.48 -16.58
CA LEU A 457 -34.80 29.30 -17.01
C LEU A 457 -35.18 28.03 -16.23
N GLY A 458 -36.40 27.91 -15.70
CA GLY A 458 -36.87 26.78 -14.88
C GLY A 458 -36.76 25.40 -15.55
N THR A 459 -36.68 25.36 -16.90
CA THR A 459 -36.42 24.13 -17.68
C THR A 459 -34.94 23.81 -17.94
N LEU A 460 -34.01 24.63 -17.43
CA LEU A 460 -32.57 24.49 -17.65
C LEU A 460 -32.03 23.17 -17.09
N ASP A 461 -31.34 22.39 -17.93
CA ASP A 461 -30.64 21.18 -17.50
C ASP A 461 -29.11 21.31 -17.60
N ALA A 462 -28.39 20.28 -17.13
CA ALA A 462 -26.94 20.25 -17.12
C ALA A 462 -26.30 20.36 -18.52
N ILE A 463 -26.97 19.88 -19.57
CA ILE A 463 -26.48 19.96 -20.95
C ILE A 463 -26.58 21.41 -21.43
N ASP A 464 -27.71 22.05 -21.18
CA ASP A 464 -27.92 23.45 -21.52
C ASP A 464 -26.94 24.36 -20.77
N SER A 465 -26.74 24.12 -19.47
CA SER A 465 -25.74 24.85 -18.69
C SER A 465 -24.33 24.69 -19.28
N HIS A 466 -23.95 23.48 -19.72
CA HIS A 466 -22.65 23.28 -20.39
C HIS A 466 -22.54 24.04 -21.71
N ARG A 467 -23.62 24.13 -22.48
CA ARG A 467 -23.65 24.92 -23.73
C ARG A 467 -23.46 26.40 -23.43
N LEU A 468 -24.13 26.93 -22.40
CA LEU A 468 -23.97 28.31 -21.94
C LEU A 468 -22.53 28.61 -21.53
N GLU A 469 -21.91 27.71 -20.76
CA GLU A 469 -20.49 27.83 -20.35
C GLU A 469 -19.53 27.86 -21.55
N SER A 470 -19.79 27.03 -22.57
CA SER A 470 -18.91 26.90 -23.74
C SER A 470 -19.07 28.04 -24.76
N GLY A 471 -20.28 28.60 -24.88
CA GLY A 471 -20.60 29.64 -25.85
C GLY A 471 -20.26 31.06 -25.38
N SER A 472 -20.25 31.32 -24.08
CA SER A 472 -20.05 32.67 -23.53
C SER A 472 -18.61 32.92 -23.06
N ARG A 473 -17.87 33.78 -23.77
CA ARG A 473 -16.59 34.35 -23.30
C ARG A 473 -16.73 35.77 -22.74
N GLN A 474 -17.91 36.37 -22.81
CA GLN A 474 -18.15 37.76 -22.45
C GLN A 474 -18.98 37.89 -21.16
N ARG A 475 -18.68 38.93 -20.38
CA ARG A 475 -19.44 39.28 -19.16
C ARG A 475 -20.84 39.76 -19.56
N TRP A 476 -21.86 39.40 -18.77
CA TRP A 476 -23.24 39.72 -19.10
C TRP A 476 -23.53 41.22 -19.02
N THR A 477 -23.99 41.80 -20.12
CA THR A 477 -24.52 43.18 -20.24
C THR A 477 -26.02 43.13 -20.53
N PRO A 478 -26.77 44.24 -20.36
CA PRO A 478 -28.20 44.30 -20.69
C PRO A 478 -28.54 43.81 -22.12
N ASP A 479 -27.64 44.01 -23.09
CA ASP A 479 -27.81 43.55 -24.47
C ASP A 479 -27.64 42.02 -24.64
N VAL A 480 -26.87 41.37 -23.76
CA VAL A 480 -26.73 39.90 -23.75
C VAL A 480 -27.91 39.25 -23.05
N LYS A 481 -28.56 39.95 -22.11
CA LYS A 481 -29.82 39.53 -21.47
C LYS A 481 -30.93 39.34 -22.48
N SER A 482 -31.13 40.31 -23.37
CA SER A 482 -32.17 40.25 -24.40
C SER A 482 -31.95 39.08 -25.37
N HIS A 483 -30.70 38.73 -25.69
CA HIS A 483 -30.34 37.57 -26.52
C HIS A 483 -30.55 36.21 -25.83
N LEU A 484 -30.38 36.14 -24.51
CA LEU A 484 -30.61 34.91 -23.73
C LEU A 484 -32.09 34.65 -23.45
N THR A 485 -32.86 35.70 -23.15
CA THR A 485 -34.32 35.61 -23.05
C THR A 485 -34.98 35.32 -24.40
N THR A 486 -34.38 35.74 -25.53
CA THR A 486 -34.85 35.29 -26.86
C THR A 486 -34.44 33.85 -27.21
N SER A 487 -33.36 33.30 -26.63
CA SER A 487 -32.88 31.94 -26.94
C SER A 487 -33.38 30.84 -26.00
N VAL A 488 -33.96 31.21 -24.84
CA VAL A 488 -34.73 30.29 -23.97
C VAL A 488 -36.20 30.64 -24.05
N GLN A 489 -36.77 30.37 -25.23
CA GLN A 489 -38.22 30.36 -25.43
C GLN A 489 -38.87 29.32 -24.51
N PRO A 490 -40.16 29.48 -24.14
CA PRO A 490 -40.95 28.43 -23.51
C PRO A 490 -40.72 27.10 -24.23
N ARG A 491 -40.31 26.07 -23.47
CA ARG A 491 -39.95 24.78 -24.06
C ARG A 491 -41.05 23.76 -23.85
N ARG A 492 -41.31 23.00 -24.90
CA ARG A 492 -42.19 21.84 -24.83
C ARG A 492 -41.55 20.78 -23.93
N TRP A 493 -42.27 20.35 -22.90
CA TRP A 493 -41.77 19.34 -21.99
C TRP A 493 -41.79 17.95 -22.60
N GLU A 494 -40.66 17.26 -22.48
CA GLU A 494 -40.50 15.86 -22.85
C GLU A 494 -39.98 15.05 -21.68
N LYS A 495 -40.75 14.04 -21.26
CA LYS A 495 -40.39 13.16 -20.16
C LYS A 495 -39.25 12.24 -20.57
N LYS A 496 -38.03 12.58 -20.14
CA LYS A 496 -36.84 11.75 -20.36
C LYS A 496 -36.70 10.67 -19.29
N MET A 497 -36.86 9.41 -19.68
CA MET A 497 -36.52 8.27 -18.80
C MET A 497 -35.00 8.11 -18.66
N ARG A 498 -34.42 8.78 -17.65
CA ARG A 498 -32.98 8.74 -17.38
C ARG A 498 -32.59 7.55 -16.49
N ARG A 499 -31.44 6.95 -16.80
CA ARG A 499 -30.75 6.03 -15.87
C ARG A 499 -29.68 6.81 -15.11
N LEU A 500 -29.33 6.38 -13.90
CA LEU A 500 -28.25 7.00 -13.12
C LEU A 500 -26.92 7.04 -13.88
N PHE A 501 -26.70 6.09 -14.78
CA PHE A 501 -25.55 6.08 -15.69
C PHE A 501 -25.41 7.38 -16.49
N SER A 502 -26.53 7.96 -16.96
CA SER A 502 -26.55 9.18 -17.78
C SER A 502 -26.33 10.47 -16.99
N VAL A 503 -26.26 10.39 -15.66
CA VAL A 503 -26.02 11.54 -14.77
C VAL A 503 -24.55 11.96 -14.79
N LEU A 504 -23.65 11.01 -15.05
CA LEU A 504 -22.21 11.23 -15.09
C LEU A 504 -21.72 11.34 -16.53
N ASP A 505 -20.80 12.28 -16.79
CA ASP A 505 -20.14 12.39 -18.09
C ASP A 505 -19.32 11.12 -18.39
N SER A 506 -19.28 10.72 -19.67
CA SER A 506 -18.46 9.58 -20.11
C SER A 506 -16.99 9.76 -19.71
N GLY A 507 -16.50 11.01 -19.67
CA GLY A 507 -15.16 11.33 -19.19
C GLY A 507 -14.92 10.95 -17.73
N PHE A 508 -15.90 11.08 -16.85
CA PHE A 508 -15.78 10.70 -15.44
C PHE A 508 -15.67 9.19 -15.26
N TRP A 509 -16.44 8.43 -16.03
CA TRP A 509 -16.34 6.97 -16.06
C TRP A 509 -14.94 6.52 -16.52
N VAL A 510 -14.45 7.08 -17.63
CA VAL A 510 -13.11 6.78 -18.15
C VAL A 510 -12.04 7.10 -17.09
N ARG A 511 -12.02 8.32 -16.56
CA ARG A 511 -11.04 8.72 -15.53
C ARG A 511 -11.05 7.81 -14.31
N THR A 512 -12.24 7.44 -13.81
CA THR A 512 -12.37 6.59 -12.61
C THR A 512 -11.77 5.21 -12.85
N TYR A 513 -12.06 4.57 -13.99
CA TYR A 513 -11.54 3.23 -14.28
C TYR A 513 -10.08 3.24 -14.77
N THR A 514 -9.60 4.31 -15.41
CA THR A 514 -8.20 4.42 -15.82
C THR A 514 -7.26 4.42 -14.61
N ILE A 515 -7.57 5.16 -13.54
CA ILE A 515 -6.76 5.15 -12.31
C ILE A 515 -6.73 3.73 -11.70
N PHE A 516 -7.88 3.06 -11.70
CA PHE A 516 -8.00 1.71 -11.16
C PHE A 516 -7.18 0.69 -11.97
N ILE A 517 -7.33 0.69 -13.30
CA ILE A 517 -6.58 -0.18 -14.21
C ILE A 517 -5.08 0.10 -14.11
N GLY A 518 -4.67 1.36 -13.98
CA GLY A 518 -3.26 1.74 -13.78
C GLY A 518 -2.67 1.15 -12.49
N GLY A 519 -3.41 1.21 -11.38
CA GLY A 519 -2.97 0.63 -10.10
C GLY A 519 -2.84 -0.88 -10.15
N ILE A 520 -3.81 -1.57 -10.77
CA ILE A 520 -3.75 -3.02 -10.98
C ILE A 520 -2.63 -3.39 -11.95
N GLY A 521 -2.46 -2.65 -13.05
CA GLY A 521 -1.39 -2.87 -14.02
C GLY A 521 -0.01 -2.78 -13.39
N LEU A 522 0.21 -1.81 -12.49
CA LEU A 522 1.45 -1.68 -11.73
C LEU A 522 1.72 -2.92 -10.84
N LEU A 523 0.70 -3.40 -10.12
CA LEU A 523 0.84 -4.59 -9.26
C LEU A 523 1.09 -5.85 -10.09
N SER A 524 0.34 -6.05 -11.17
CA SER A 524 0.53 -7.18 -12.08
C SER A 524 1.90 -7.16 -12.74
N ALA A 525 2.41 -5.98 -13.13
CA ALA A 525 3.75 -5.84 -13.68
C ALA A 525 4.82 -6.21 -12.65
N SER A 526 4.66 -5.83 -11.37
CA SER A 526 5.61 -6.22 -10.32
C SER A 526 5.68 -7.73 -10.12
N VAL A 527 4.54 -8.43 -10.15
CA VAL A 527 4.50 -9.90 -10.10
C VAL A 527 5.09 -10.52 -11.35
N ALA A 528 4.81 -9.96 -12.54
CA ALA A 528 5.36 -10.46 -13.80
C ALA A 528 6.90 -10.34 -13.84
N ILE A 529 7.45 -9.21 -13.41
CA ILE A 529 8.90 -8.99 -13.29
C ILE A 529 9.48 -9.99 -12.27
N ALA A 530 8.86 -10.15 -11.11
CA ALA A 530 9.31 -11.13 -10.12
C ALA A 530 9.25 -12.57 -10.64
N TRP A 531 8.23 -12.91 -11.42
CA TRP A 531 8.06 -14.22 -12.05
C TRP A 531 9.14 -14.49 -13.11
N GLU A 532 9.45 -13.50 -13.95
CA GLU A 532 10.54 -13.59 -14.93
C GLU A 532 11.89 -13.70 -14.24
N ALA A 533 12.14 -12.87 -13.21
CA ALA A 533 13.36 -12.92 -12.40
C ALA A 533 13.53 -14.27 -11.68
N THR A 534 12.44 -15.00 -11.42
CA THR A 534 12.47 -16.34 -10.80
C THR A 534 12.44 -17.50 -11.79
N GLY A 535 12.60 -17.23 -13.10
CA GLY A 535 12.79 -18.26 -14.12
C GLY A 535 11.51 -18.96 -14.63
N GLY A 536 10.35 -18.38 -14.34
CA GLY A 536 9.12 -18.45 -15.12
C GLY A 536 8.45 -19.80 -15.48
N THR A 537 8.85 -20.96 -14.91
CA THR A 537 8.34 -22.28 -15.36
C THR A 537 8.04 -23.30 -14.23
N ASN A 538 7.02 -24.15 -14.47
CA ASN A 538 6.34 -25.13 -13.60
C ASN A 538 7.20 -26.28 -12.99
N THR A 539 8.50 -26.10 -12.77
CA THR A 539 9.34 -27.10 -12.06
C THR A 539 10.17 -26.50 -10.91
N ARG A 540 10.00 -25.21 -10.64
CA ARG A 540 10.74 -24.46 -9.61
C ARG A 540 9.75 -24.09 -8.52
N LYS A 541 9.88 -24.66 -7.32
CA LYS A 541 9.18 -24.06 -6.18
C LYS A 541 9.89 -22.74 -5.89
N PRO A 542 9.16 -21.64 -5.63
CA PRO A 542 9.80 -20.47 -5.04
C PRO A 542 10.52 -20.94 -3.77
N VAL A 543 11.79 -20.57 -3.60
CA VAL A 543 12.55 -20.91 -2.40
C VAL A 543 11.67 -20.55 -1.21
N SER A 544 11.26 -21.58 -0.47
CA SER A 544 10.43 -21.45 0.72
C SER A 544 11.29 -20.87 1.83
N LEU A 545 11.57 -19.58 1.71
CA LEU A 545 11.78 -18.76 2.87
C LEU A 545 10.51 -18.90 3.72
N ASP A 546 10.68 -19.06 5.03
CA ASP A 546 9.59 -19.03 6.01
C ASP A 546 8.83 -17.68 6.03
N VAL A 547 9.15 -16.79 5.07
CA VAL A 547 8.38 -15.64 4.59
C VAL A 547 7.21 -16.12 3.74
N SER A 548 6.29 -16.90 4.33
CA SER A 548 5.04 -17.42 3.74
C SER A 548 5.17 -18.13 2.37
N GLU A 549 4.74 -19.39 2.29
CA GLU A 549 4.64 -20.13 1.02
C GLU A 549 4.11 -19.26 -0.14
N GLY A 550 4.89 -19.08 -1.20
CA GLY A 550 4.48 -18.35 -2.41
C GLY A 550 4.91 -16.88 -2.53
N THR A 551 5.89 -16.41 -1.75
CA THR A 551 6.53 -15.09 -2.00
C THR A 551 7.56 -15.18 -3.14
N PHE A 552 7.49 -14.25 -4.10
CA PHE A 552 8.55 -14.01 -5.08
C PHE A 552 9.40 -12.81 -4.68
N VAL A 553 10.69 -12.85 -5.02
CA VAL A 553 11.66 -11.80 -4.69
C VAL A 553 12.06 -11.06 -5.96
N ILE A 554 12.09 -9.72 -5.89
CA ILE A 554 12.66 -8.84 -6.91
C ILE A 554 14.01 -8.34 -6.35
N PRO A 555 15.13 -8.97 -6.74
CA PRO A 555 16.43 -8.72 -6.13
C PRO A 555 17.04 -7.37 -6.54
N ASP A 556 16.90 -6.97 -7.81
CA ASP A 556 17.27 -5.64 -8.27
C ASP A 556 16.04 -4.93 -8.85
N PRO A 557 15.38 -4.03 -8.09
CA PRO A 557 14.28 -3.25 -8.60
C PRO A 557 14.71 -2.17 -9.61
N GLY A 558 16.00 -2.08 -9.96
CA GLY A 558 16.56 -1.02 -10.81
C GLY A 558 16.70 0.32 -10.06
N VAL A 559 16.71 0.26 -8.73
CA VAL A 559 16.69 1.43 -7.84
C VAL A 559 17.73 1.26 -6.74
N SER A 560 18.81 2.05 -6.81
CA SER A 560 19.96 1.93 -5.91
C SER A 560 19.83 2.71 -4.59
N SER A 561 18.81 3.57 -4.48
CA SER A 561 18.63 4.45 -3.32
C SER A 561 17.56 3.92 -2.36
N TYR A 562 17.83 4.04 -1.05
CA TYR A 562 16.88 3.74 0.03
C TYR A 562 15.49 4.33 -0.24
N LEU A 563 15.43 5.65 -0.51
CA LEU A 563 14.17 6.33 -0.76
C LEU A 563 13.44 5.77 -1.98
N GLY A 564 14.15 5.43 -3.04
CA GLY A 564 13.54 4.94 -4.27
C GLY A 564 12.88 3.56 -4.09
N VAL A 565 13.49 2.64 -3.35
CA VAL A 565 12.90 1.32 -3.03
C VAL A 565 11.61 1.49 -2.22
N LEU A 566 11.63 2.39 -1.22
CA LEU A 566 10.44 2.69 -0.42
C LEU A 566 9.30 3.30 -1.23
N LEU A 567 9.62 4.23 -2.14
CA LEU A 567 8.64 4.85 -3.03
C LEU A 567 8.01 3.82 -3.97
N LEU A 568 8.81 2.91 -4.52
CA LEU A 568 8.33 1.86 -5.41
C LEU A 568 7.40 0.88 -4.69
N ALA A 569 7.79 0.41 -3.50
CA ALA A 569 6.97 -0.50 -2.69
C ALA A 569 5.58 0.09 -2.35
N ASN A 570 5.49 1.41 -2.21
CA ASN A 570 4.26 2.08 -1.77
C ASN A 570 3.53 2.88 -2.87
N ALA A 571 4.08 2.98 -4.08
CA ALA A 571 3.41 3.66 -5.19
C ALA A 571 1.98 3.11 -5.47
N PRO A 572 1.72 1.78 -5.41
CA PRO A 572 0.36 1.25 -5.55
C PRO A 572 -0.61 1.79 -4.49
N GLN A 573 -0.17 1.96 -3.24
CA GLN A 573 -0.99 2.50 -2.14
C GLN A 573 -1.46 3.92 -2.45
N LEU A 574 -0.56 4.76 -2.96
CA LEU A 574 -0.89 6.13 -3.35
C LEU A 574 -1.91 6.16 -4.50
N ILE A 575 -1.75 5.32 -5.52
CA ILE A 575 -2.71 5.21 -6.63
C ILE A 575 -4.10 4.80 -6.11
N PHE A 576 -4.16 3.82 -5.20
CA PHE A 576 -5.42 3.38 -4.60
C PHE A 576 -6.07 4.42 -3.69
N SER A 577 -5.30 5.33 -3.09
CA SER A 577 -5.86 6.50 -2.40
C SER A 577 -6.60 7.44 -3.37
N PHE A 578 -6.10 7.62 -4.60
CA PHE A 578 -6.83 8.37 -5.64
C PHE A 578 -8.09 7.63 -6.14
N CYS A 579 -8.06 6.29 -6.16
CA CYS A 579 -9.27 5.50 -6.39
C CYS A 579 -10.34 5.82 -5.33
N TYR A 580 -9.99 5.87 -4.04
CA TYR A 580 -10.93 6.23 -2.97
C TYR A 580 -11.59 7.59 -3.21
N PHE A 581 -10.83 8.63 -3.56
CA PHE A 581 -11.41 9.95 -3.86
C PHE A 581 -12.38 9.92 -5.04
N SER A 582 -12.00 9.22 -6.11
CA SER A 582 -12.83 9.09 -7.31
C SER A 582 -14.14 8.36 -7.00
N TYR A 583 -14.05 7.28 -6.23
CA TYR A 583 -15.19 6.46 -5.82
C TYR A 583 -16.11 7.19 -4.83
N ASN A 584 -15.54 7.96 -3.91
CA ASN A 584 -16.31 8.82 -3.02
C ASN A 584 -17.07 9.90 -3.80
N ALA A 585 -16.40 10.56 -4.75
CA ALA A 585 -17.04 11.55 -5.62
C ALA A 585 -18.16 10.94 -6.47
N PHE A 586 -17.95 9.73 -7.01
CA PHE A 586 -18.93 8.97 -7.78
C PHE A 586 -20.23 8.77 -7.00
N PHE A 587 -20.15 8.12 -5.83
CA PHE A 587 -21.34 7.84 -5.02
C PHE A 587 -22.01 9.10 -4.49
N THR A 588 -21.21 10.12 -4.18
CA THR A 588 -21.77 11.40 -3.73
C THR A 588 -22.62 12.04 -4.82
N ARG A 589 -22.15 12.06 -6.08
CA ARG A 589 -22.93 12.58 -7.23
C ARG A 589 -24.23 11.81 -7.44
N LEU A 590 -24.18 10.48 -7.37
CA LEU A 590 -25.39 9.65 -7.53
C LEU A 590 -26.44 9.93 -6.44
N GLU A 591 -26.02 10.05 -5.17
CA GLU A 591 -26.96 10.32 -4.08
C GLU A 591 -27.49 11.76 -4.11
N VAL A 592 -26.69 12.74 -4.54
CA VAL A 592 -27.17 14.12 -4.79
C VAL A 592 -28.28 14.12 -5.85
N GLU A 593 -28.07 13.43 -6.97
CA GLU A 593 -29.06 13.39 -8.05
C GLU A 593 -30.35 12.67 -7.62
N ARG A 594 -30.24 11.62 -6.80
CA ARG A 594 -31.41 10.94 -6.21
C ARG A 594 -32.17 11.84 -5.25
N GLU A 595 -31.48 12.59 -4.40
CA GLU A 595 -32.10 13.54 -3.46
C GLU A 595 -32.84 14.64 -4.22
N TRP A 596 -32.20 15.23 -5.23
CA TRP A 596 -32.79 16.22 -6.13
C TRP A 596 -34.07 15.70 -6.79
N ASN A 597 -34.00 14.56 -7.48
CA ASN A 597 -35.17 14.00 -8.15
C ASN A 597 -36.29 13.55 -7.19
N SER A 598 -35.99 13.32 -5.91
CA SER A 598 -37.02 13.02 -4.91
C SER A 598 -37.92 14.22 -4.61
N LEU A 599 -37.46 15.45 -4.84
CA LEU A 599 -38.21 16.69 -4.62
C LEU A 599 -39.30 16.91 -5.67
N SER A 600 -39.23 16.27 -6.85
CA SER A 600 -40.32 16.34 -7.85
C SER A 600 -41.49 15.41 -7.54
N GLN A 601 -41.24 14.37 -6.74
CA GLN A 601 -42.23 13.31 -6.49
C GLN A 601 -43.21 13.65 -5.37
N SER A 602 -42.73 14.33 -4.32
CA SER A 602 -43.52 14.61 -3.13
C SER A 602 -42.96 15.80 -2.37
N TYR A 603 -43.81 16.50 -1.60
CA TYR A 603 -43.36 17.52 -0.65
C TYR A 603 -42.39 16.94 0.38
N ARG A 604 -41.15 17.45 0.41
CA ARG A 604 -40.08 16.99 1.32
C ARG A 604 -39.34 18.16 1.96
N PRO A 605 -38.86 18.01 3.20
CA PRO A 605 -38.05 19.04 3.83
C PRO A 605 -36.65 19.11 3.19
N LEU A 606 -36.09 20.31 3.11
CA LEU A 606 -34.72 20.51 2.64
C LEU A 606 -33.69 19.98 3.64
N ARG A 607 -32.61 19.39 3.10
CA ARG A 607 -31.44 18.99 3.89
C ARG A 607 -30.35 20.04 3.84
N VAL A 608 -30.18 20.74 4.95
CA VAL A 608 -29.27 21.89 5.06
C VAL A 608 -28.26 21.68 6.19
N SER A 609 -27.17 22.43 6.13
CA SER A 609 -26.12 22.46 7.15
C SER A 609 -26.66 22.95 8.49
N TYR A 610 -27.50 23.98 8.50
CA TYR A 610 -28.05 24.59 9.73
C TYR A 610 -29.57 24.61 9.70
N PRO A 611 -30.25 23.51 10.10
CA PRO A 611 -31.69 23.37 9.91
C PRO A 611 -32.49 24.28 10.84
N SER A 612 -33.55 24.87 10.28
CA SER A 612 -34.60 25.63 10.96
C SER A 612 -35.99 25.17 10.49
N GLY A 613 -37.01 25.32 11.34
CA GLY A 613 -38.37 24.88 10.99
C GLY A 613 -38.48 23.37 10.76
N ARG A 614 -38.99 22.96 9.60
CA ARG A 614 -39.14 21.54 9.18
C ARG A 614 -37.90 20.99 8.48
N GLN A 615 -36.89 21.80 8.22
CA GLN A 615 -35.64 21.37 7.58
C GLN A 615 -34.92 20.32 8.42
N ILE A 616 -34.13 19.49 7.76
CA ILE A 616 -33.36 18.43 8.41
C ILE A 616 -31.86 18.62 8.18
N SER A 617 -31.06 18.14 9.11
CA SER A 617 -29.63 17.88 8.89
C SER A 617 -29.41 16.37 8.94
N SER A 618 -28.69 15.80 7.98
CA SER A 618 -28.33 14.39 8.03
C SER A 618 -27.01 14.11 7.32
N TYR A 619 -26.33 13.04 7.77
CA TYR A 619 -25.04 12.50 7.30
C TYR A 619 -23.77 13.32 7.62
N ARG A 620 -22.61 12.74 7.30
CA ARG A 620 -21.27 13.35 7.46
C ARG A 620 -21.17 14.65 6.65
N LEU A 621 -21.63 14.61 5.39
CA LEU A 621 -21.83 15.74 4.46
C LEU A 621 -23.03 15.43 3.54
N GLN A 622 -22.76 14.81 2.39
CA GLN A 622 -23.76 14.47 1.38
C GLN A 622 -23.96 12.95 1.25
N LEU A 623 -22.90 12.16 1.40
CA LEU A 623 -22.96 10.70 1.29
C LEU A 623 -23.53 10.05 2.58
N PRO A 624 -24.56 9.20 2.48
CA PRO A 624 -25.10 8.46 3.62
C PRO A 624 -24.07 7.54 4.29
N TYR A 625 -24.18 7.34 5.62
CA TYR A 625 -23.25 6.46 6.37
C TYR A 625 -23.25 5.00 5.88
N ARG A 626 -24.39 4.52 5.37
CA ARG A 626 -24.51 3.19 4.72
C ARG A 626 -23.61 3.01 3.49
N TYR A 627 -23.17 4.10 2.87
CA TYR A 627 -22.20 4.06 1.77
C TYR A 627 -20.82 4.53 2.25
N SER A 628 -20.75 5.58 3.06
CA SER A 628 -19.47 6.15 3.52
C SER A 628 -18.67 5.20 4.41
N ILE A 629 -19.30 4.47 5.34
CA ILE A 629 -18.58 3.59 6.27
C ILE A 629 -18.03 2.36 5.51
N PRO A 630 -18.84 1.63 4.71
CA PRO A 630 -18.30 0.55 3.88
C PRO A 630 -17.22 1.02 2.93
N LEU A 631 -17.36 2.21 2.32
CA LEU A 631 -16.33 2.75 1.42
C LEU A 631 -15.00 2.97 2.13
N ILE A 632 -15.00 3.49 3.35
CA ILE A 632 -13.78 3.67 4.16
C ILE A 632 -13.22 2.30 4.55
N GLY A 633 -14.06 1.36 5.00
CA GLY A 633 -13.63 0.01 5.36
C GLY A 633 -13.02 -0.77 4.19
N ILE A 634 -13.65 -0.70 3.01
CA ILE A 634 -13.12 -1.25 1.75
C ILE A 634 -11.78 -0.59 1.45
N SER A 635 -11.68 0.74 1.52
CA SER A 635 -10.40 1.44 1.28
C SER A 635 -9.29 0.96 2.22
N ILE A 636 -9.55 0.86 3.53
CA ILE A 636 -8.57 0.35 4.50
C ILE A 636 -8.17 -1.09 4.17
N GLY A 637 -9.15 -1.96 3.89
CA GLY A 637 -8.91 -3.36 3.54
C GLY A 637 -8.07 -3.53 2.28
N PHE A 638 -8.32 -2.73 1.23
CA PHE A 638 -7.49 -2.74 0.02
C PHE A 638 -6.08 -2.24 0.26
N HIS A 639 -5.89 -1.17 1.04
CA HIS A 639 -4.53 -0.70 1.36
C HIS A 639 -3.77 -1.78 2.15
N TRP A 640 -4.43 -2.45 3.09
CA TRP A 640 -3.83 -3.57 3.82
C TRP A 640 -3.53 -4.78 2.91
N LEU A 641 -4.41 -5.14 1.97
CA LEU A 641 -4.13 -6.21 1.00
C LEU A 641 -2.93 -5.86 0.11
N ILE A 642 -2.90 -4.64 -0.42
CA ILE A 642 -1.85 -4.16 -1.32
C ILE A 642 -0.49 -4.13 -0.62
N SER A 643 -0.43 -3.84 0.69
CA SER A 643 0.83 -3.87 1.44
C SER A 643 1.38 -5.28 1.63
N ASN A 644 0.62 -6.31 1.27
CA ASN A 644 1.07 -7.70 1.21
C ASN A 644 1.27 -8.19 -0.24
N VAL A 645 0.88 -7.39 -1.24
CA VAL A 645 1.13 -7.69 -2.67
C VAL A 645 2.54 -7.28 -3.07
N LEU A 646 2.98 -6.08 -2.69
CA LEU A 646 4.33 -5.57 -2.95
C LEU A 646 4.84 -4.93 -1.67
N PHE A 647 5.91 -5.47 -1.10
CA PHE A 647 6.41 -5.05 0.21
C PHE A 647 7.94 -5.11 0.28
N LEU A 648 8.50 -4.39 1.25
CA LEU A 648 9.92 -4.46 1.55
C LEU A 648 10.22 -5.77 2.28
N LEU A 649 11.23 -6.51 1.80
CA LEU A 649 11.71 -7.75 2.39
C LEU A 649 13.16 -7.59 2.83
N VAL A 650 13.44 -7.95 4.08
CA VAL A 650 14.79 -7.94 4.67
C VAL A 650 15.13 -9.33 5.19
N ILE A 651 16.19 -9.92 4.67
CA ILE A 651 16.66 -11.25 5.05
C ILE A 651 18.08 -11.17 5.58
N GLU A 652 18.30 -11.61 6.80
CA GLU A 652 19.62 -11.68 7.44
C GLU A 652 20.18 -13.10 7.40
N GLY A 653 21.46 -13.25 7.76
CA GLY A 653 22.14 -14.55 7.83
C GLY A 653 23.00 -14.89 6.61
N GLY A 654 23.07 -14.03 5.58
CA GLY A 654 24.05 -14.11 4.50
C GLY A 654 23.78 -15.10 3.38
N TYR A 655 22.69 -15.88 3.45
CA TYR A 655 22.44 -16.96 2.50
C TYR A 655 22.27 -16.48 1.06
N TYR A 656 21.63 -15.34 0.82
CA TYR A 656 21.47 -14.79 -0.53
C TYR A 656 22.61 -13.85 -0.96
N GLY A 657 23.66 -13.73 -0.15
CA GLY A 657 24.76 -12.81 -0.39
C GLY A 657 24.38 -11.32 -0.27
N THR A 658 25.30 -10.46 -0.72
CA THR A 658 25.22 -9.00 -0.61
C THR A 658 24.77 -8.35 -1.92
N GLU A 659 23.68 -8.82 -2.52
CA GLU A 659 23.07 -8.13 -3.67
C GLU A 659 22.32 -6.89 -3.19
N GLY A 660 23.08 -5.85 -2.79
CA GLY A 660 22.54 -4.61 -2.25
C GLY A 660 23.62 -3.52 -2.17
N SER A 661 23.23 -2.26 -2.37
CA SER A 661 24.16 -1.14 -2.17
C SER A 661 24.49 -1.01 -0.67
N ARG A 662 25.76 -0.76 -0.31
CA ARG A 662 26.19 -0.53 1.08
C ARG A 662 25.38 0.58 1.77
N GLU A 663 24.89 1.54 0.99
CA GLU A 663 24.01 2.64 1.44
C GLU A 663 22.63 2.14 1.95
N LEU A 664 22.08 1.05 1.40
CA LEU A 664 20.83 0.45 1.85
C LEU A 664 21.00 -0.21 3.23
N HIS A 665 22.09 -0.93 3.45
CA HIS A 665 22.32 -1.68 4.70
C HIS A 665 22.45 -0.74 5.90
N ASP A 666 23.24 0.34 5.74
CA ASP A 666 23.39 1.39 6.76
C ASP A 666 22.04 2.07 7.09
N SER A 667 21.17 2.24 6.09
CA SER A 667 19.87 2.89 6.26
C SER A 667 18.86 2.03 7.01
N PHE A 668 18.91 0.71 6.85
CA PHE A 668 18.02 -0.24 7.56
C PHE A 668 18.62 -0.76 8.89
N ARG A 669 19.90 -0.51 9.17
CA ARG A 669 20.64 -1.04 10.33
C ARG A 669 20.63 -2.57 10.37
N VAL A 670 20.78 -3.16 9.20
CA VAL A 670 20.84 -4.61 8.99
C VAL A 670 22.30 -5.03 8.80
N SER A 671 22.58 -6.31 8.98
CA SER A 671 23.93 -6.84 8.73
C SER A 671 24.42 -6.52 7.31
N ASP A 672 25.74 -6.36 7.12
CA ASP A 672 26.33 -6.15 5.79
C ASP A 672 26.06 -7.34 4.83
N SER A 673 25.74 -8.50 5.39
CA SER A 673 25.34 -9.74 4.72
C SER A 673 23.82 -9.85 4.47
N ALA A 674 23.02 -8.86 4.86
CA ALA A 674 21.58 -8.92 4.68
C ALA A 674 21.18 -8.63 3.23
N LEU A 675 20.15 -9.33 2.75
CA LEU A 675 19.48 -9.01 1.51
C LEU A 675 18.33 -8.03 1.79
N VAL A 676 18.34 -6.91 1.08
CA VAL A 676 17.22 -5.95 1.04
C VAL A 676 16.61 -5.96 -0.34
N ALA A 677 15.39 -6.49 -0.45
CA ALA A 677 14.71 -6.68 -1.72
C ALA A 677 13.22 -6.28 -1.65
N LEU A 678 12.52 -6.35 -2.78
CA LEU A 678 11.05 -6.28 -2.79
C LEU A 678 10.47 -7.69 -2.85
N GLY A 679 9.60 -8.01 -1.90
CA GLY A 679 8.78 -9.21 -1.91
C GLY A 679 7.46 -8.95 -2.64
N THR A 680 6.97 -9.95 -3.35
CA THR A 680 5.63 -9.94 -3.92
C THR A 680 4.87 -11.24 -3.71
N SER A 681 3.57 -11.15 -3.45
CA SER A 681 2.70 -12.31 -3.24
C SER A 681 1.59 -12.41 -4.29
N PRO A 682 1.62 -13.42 -5.19
CA PRO A 682 0.56 -13.68 -6.16
C PRO A 682 -0.78 -14.01 -5.50
N GLY A 683 -0.77 -14.67 -4.32
CA GLY A 683 -1.98 -15.01 -3.58
C GLY A 683 -2.74 -13.77 -3.12
N PHE A 684 -2.02 -12.79 -2.55
CA PHE A 684 -2.61 -11.49 -2.20
C PHE A 684 -3.00 -10.69 -3.45
N LEU A 685 -2.25 -10.79 -4.56
CA LEU A 685 -2.63 -10.14 -5.82
C LEU A 685 -3.96 -10.69 -6.34
N LEU A 686 -4.10 -12.02 -6.41
CA LEU A 686 -5.34 -12.68 -6.86
C LEU A 686 -6.52 -12.30 -5.96
N THR A 687 -6.33 -12.32 -4.64
CA THR A 687 -7.35 -11.91 -3.68
C THR A 687 -7.76 -10.45 -3.89
N THR A 688 -6.79 -9.56 -4.11
CA THR A 688 -7.03 -8.14 -4.41
C THR A 688 -7.82 -7.97 -5.71
N LEU A 689 -7.48 -8.71 -6.77
CA LEU A 689 -8.17 -8.67 -8.06
C LEU A 689 -9.64 -9.14 -7.95
N LEU A 690 -9.87 -10.27 -7.27
CA LEU A 690 -11.22 -10.82 -7.09
C LEU A 690 -12.11 -9.87 -6.28
N LEU A 691 -11.60 -9.38 -5.15
CA LEU A 691 -12.34 -8.43 -4.32
C LEU A 691 -12.53 -7.10 -5.07
N ALA A 692 -11.57 -6.67 -5.89
CA ALA A 692 -11.70 -5.45 -6.67
C ALA A 692 -12.85 -5.54 -7.67
N ILE A 693 -12.98 -6.67 -8.37
CA ILE A 693 -14.09 -6.88 -9.29
C ILE A 693 -15.43 -6.74 -8.54
N VAL A 694 -15.57 -7.43 -7.41
CA VAL A 694 -16.83 -7.51 -6.65
C VAL A 694 -17.17 -6.20 -5.91
N LEU A 695 -16.18 -5.50 -5.37
CA LEU A 695 -16.39 -4.34 -4.48
C LEU A 695 -16.11 -3.00 -5.16
N ILE A 696 -15.26 -2.96 -6.19
CA ILE A 696 -14.78 -1.72 -6.85
C ILE A 696 -15.28 -1.61 -8.31
N ILE A 697 -15.46 -2.70 -9.04
CA ILE A 697 -15.84 -2.60 -10.46
C ILE A 697 -17.35 -2.75 -10.66
N LEU A 698 -17.95 -3.82 -10.12
CA LEU A 698 -19.35 -4.15 -10.35
C LEU A 698 -20.36 -3.18 -9.69
N PRO A 699 -20.21 -2.74 -8.42
CA PRO A 699 -21.25 -1.97 -7.76
C PRO A 699 -21.62 -0.64 -8.45
N PRO A 700 -20.67 0.20 -8.93
CA PRO A 700 -20.96 1.41 -9.68
C PRO A 700 -21.78 1.15 -10.94
N ILE A 701 -21.44 0.09 -11.68
CA ILE A 701 -22.14 -0.31 -12.90
C ILE A 701 -23.57 -0.71 -12.58
N LEU A 702 -23.74 -1.64 -11.62
CA LEU A 702 -25.05 -2.16 -11.23
C LEU A 702 -25.97 -1.06 -10.67
N ILE A 703 -25.44 -0.18 -9.83
CA ILE A 703 -26.19 0.93 -9.23
C ILE A 703 -26.55 1.97 -10.30
N SER A 704 -25.64 2.28 -11.22
CA SER A 704 -25.90 3.22 -12.31
C SER A 704 -26.88 2.71 -13.36
N CYS A 705 -27.04 1.39 -13.52
CA CYS A 705 -28.06 0.80 -14.38
C CYS A 705 -29.50 1.06 -13.89
N GLN A 706 -29.69 1.46 -12.64
CA GLN A 706 -31.01 1.74 -12.07
C GLN A 706 -31.64 2.98 -12.72
N ARG A 707 -32.97 2.93 -12.91
CA ARG A 707 -33.75 4.06 -13.40
C ARG A 707 -33.85 5.14 -12.32
N LEU A 708 -33.65 6.39 -12.72
CA LEU A 708 -33.88 7.54 -11.86
C LEU A 708 -35.39 7.77 -11.77
N LYS A 709 -35.91 7.86 -10.54
CA LYS A 709 -37.33 8.15 -10.29
C LYS A 709 -37.50 9.65 -10.11
N GLY A 710 -38.53 10.23 -10.71
CA GLY A 710 -38.80 11.66 -10.68
C GLY A 710 -38.70 12.28 -12.06
N ASP A 711 -39.27 13.47 -12.21
CA ASP A 711 -39.37 14.20 -13.48
C ASP A 711 -38.52 15.48 -13.44
N MET A 712 -37.53 15.54 -12.55
CA MET A 712 -36.74 16.76 -12.37
C MET A 712 -35.72 16.95 -13.51
N VAL A 713 -35.41 18.20 -13.83
CA VAL A 713 -34.29 18.53 -14.74
C VAL A 713 -32.97 18.00 -14.17
N ALA A 714 -32.09 17.50 -15.05
CA ALA A 714 -30.81 16.91 -14.62
C ALA A 714 -29.83 18.02 -14.28
N GLY A 715 -29.05 17.85 -13.23
CA GLY A 715 -28.05 18.84 -12.82
C GLY A 715 -28.11 19.18 -11.34
N ALA A 716 -28.33 18.19 -10.47
CA ALA A 716 -28.50 18.38 -9.03
C ALA A 716 -27.29 19.00 -8.30
N THR A 717 -26.15 19.10 -8.99
CA THR A 717 -24.90 19.69 -8.48
C THR A 717 -24.55 21.01 -9.16
N ASN A 718 -25.27 21.38 -10.23
CA ASN A 718 -24.95 22.54 -11.06
C ASN A 718 -25.64 23.79 -10.50
N SER A 719 -24.88 24.80 -10.09
CA SER A 719 -25.43 26.00 -9.44
C SER A 719 -26.43 26.77 -10.30
N LEU A 720 -26.23 26.85 -11.62
CA LEU A 720 -27.16 27.51 -12.54
C LEU A 720 -28.50 26.78 -12.58
N VAL A 721 -28.47 25.44 -12.75
CA VAL A 721 -29.67 24.60 -12.76
C VAL A 721 -30.43 24.69 -11.44
N ILE A 722 -29.72 24.63 -10.31
CA ILE A 722 -30.33 24.74 -8.98
C ILE A 722 -30.99 26.12 -8.82
N SER A 723 -30.30 27.20 -9.20
CA SER A 723 -30.83 28.56 -9.07
C SER A 723 -32.07 28.80 -9.92
N ALA A 724 -32.10 28.25 -11.14
CA ALA A 724 -33.21 28.41 -12.07
C ALA A 724 -34.50 27.77 -11.53
N ALA A 725 -34.38 26.64 -10.84
CA ALA A 725 -35.51 25.98 -10.19
C ALA A 725 -36.02 26.69 -8.92
N CYS A 726 -35.29 27.69 -8.40
CA CYS A 726 -35.59 28.36 -7.13
C CYS A 726 -36.33 29.70 -7.28
N HIS A 727 -36.73 30.08 -8.50
CA HIS A 727 -37.66 31.19 -8.70
C HIS A 727 -39.05 30.75 -8.25
N VAL A 728 -39.61 31.39 -7.22
CA VAL A 728 -40.88 31.04 -6.59
C VAL A 728 -41.95 32.06 -6.99
N THR A 729 -43.17 31.61 -7.22
CA THR A 729 -44.34 32.45 -7.51
C THR A 729 -45.14 32.77 -6.24
N GLU A 730 -45.85 33.90 -6.20
CA GLU A 730 -46.76 34.21 -5.08
C GLU A 730 -47.96 33.24 -5.04
N ALA A 731 -48.31 32.75 -3.85
CA ALA A 731 -49.42 31.83 -3.66
C ALA A 731 -50.76 32.48 -4.05
N ALA A 732 -51.63 31.73 -4.72
CA ALA A 732 -52.86 32.22 -5.37
C ALA A 732 -53.99 32.72 -4.44
N ASN A 733 -53.72 33.10 -3.20
CA ASN A 733 -54.74 33.56 -2.23
C ASN A 733 -54.34 34.86 -1.52
N THR A 734 -54.39 35.98 -2.25
CA THR A 734 -54.78 37.28 -1.67
C THR A 734 -55.28 38.22 -2.77
N GLN A 735 -56.59 38.17 -3.05
CA GLN A 735 -57.46 39.30 -3.43
C GLN A 735 -58.78 38.74 -3.99
N GLN A 736 -59.66 38.34 -3.08
CA GLN A 736 -61.10 38.38 -3.32
C GLN A 736 -61.60 39.66 -2.63
N ASP A 737 -61.28 40.82 -3.20
CA ASP A 737 -61.98 42.06 -2.84
C ASP A 737 -63.04 42.34 -3.90
N VAL A 738 -64.28 42.10 -3.48
CA VAL A 738 -65.52 42.48 -4.14
C VAL A 738 -65.76 43.97 -3.86
N ALA A 739 -65.90 44.79 -4.91
CA ALA A 739 -66.70 46.04 -4.95
C ALA A 739 -66.58 46.65 -6.36
N THR A 740 -67.57 46.50 -7.24
CA THR A 740 -68.70 47.43 -7.54
C THR A 740 -68.36 48.63 -8.43
N ASP A 741 -69.26 48.84 -9.38
CA ASP A 741 -69.37 49.80 -10.48
C ASP A 741 -69.24 51.31 -10.18
N GLU A 742 -69.00 52.06 -11.28
CA GLU A 742 -69.12 53.54 -11.53
C GLU A 742 -68.06 54.45 -10.84
N ASP A 743 -67.38 55.44 -11.44
CA ASP A 743 -67.65 56.38 -12.56
C ASP A 743 -66.30 57.13 -12.95
N PRO A 744 -66.18 57.87 -14.07
CA PRO A 744 -64.90 58.38 -14.60
C PRO A 744 -64.59 59.83 -14.19
N HIS A 745 -63.32 60.15 -13.89
CA HIS A 745 -62.58 61.34 -14.36
C HIS A 745 -61.33 61.67 -13.50
N LEU A 746 -60.28 62.05 -14.24
CA LEU A 746 -59.30 63.13 -14.02
C LEU A 746 -57.82 62.72 -13.88
N ASP A 747 -57.04 63.18 -14.86
CA ASP A 747 -55.58 63.13 -14.99
C ASP A 747 -54.84 63.87 -13.85
N THR A 748 -53.71 63.31 -13.38
CA THR A 748 -52.35 63.93 -13.44
C THR A 748 -51.29 63.02 -12.79
N PRO A 749 -50.01 63.05 -13.24
CA PRO A 749 -49.00 62.07 -12.85
C PRO A 749 -47.96 62.65 -11.88
N GLU A 750 -47.88 62.15 -10.65
CA GLU A 750 -46.69 62.30 -9.80
C GLU A 750 -46.73 61.25 -8.69
N HIS A 751 -45.91 60.20 -8.80
CA HIS A 751 -45.26 59.45 -7.70
C HIS A 751 -44.79 58.06 -8.17
N THR A 752 -43.55 57.96 -8.62
CA THR A 752 -42.83 56.67 -8.69
C THR A 752 -41.45 56.83 -8.10
N ASN A 753 -41.30 56.51 -6.81
CA ASN A 753 -40.02 56.12 -6.20
C ASN A 753 -40.15 55.52 -4.77
N HIS A 754 -41.35 55.33 -4.23
CA HIS A 754 -41.54 54.71 -2.90
C HIS A 754 -42.04 53.26 -2.90
N ALA A 755 -42.57 52.73 -4.01
CA ALA A 755 -43.11 51.36 -4.08
C ALA A 755 -42.03 50.25 -4.05
N ASN A 756 -40.88 50.45 -4.70
CA ASN A 756 -39.85 49.40 -4.84
C ASN A 756 -39.13 48.98 -3.54
N LYS A 757 -39.29 49.72 -2.44
CA LYS A 757 -38.64 49.39 -1.16
C LYS A 757 -39.55 48.61 -0.21
N GLN A 758 -40.87 48.80 -0.29
CA GLN A 758 -41.85 48.13 0.57
C GLN A 758 -42.15 46.70 0.10
N ASP A 759 -42.17 46.44 -1.21
CA ASP A 759 -42.40 45.09 -1.76
C ASP A 759 -41.23 44.13 -1.49
N ALA A 760 -39.99 44.63 -1.46
CA ALA A 760 -38.81 43.85 -1.14
C ALA A 760 -38.73 43.43 0.35
N GLU A 761 -39.26 44.25 1.26
CA GLU A 761 -39.26 43.97 2.71
C GLU A 761 -40.39 43.01 3.13
N ALA A 762 -41.52 42.98 2.40
CA ALA A 762 -42.64 42.06 2.64
C ALA A 762 -42.41 40.65 2.06
N GLY A 763 -41.66 40.51 0.95
CA GLY A 763 -41.36 39.21 0.32
C GLY A 763 -40.32 38.35 1.07
N ALA A 764 -39.37 38.97 1.76
CA ALA A 764 -38.32 38.28 2.52
C ALA A 764 -38.84 37.32 3.62
N PRO A 765 -39.82 37.70 4.48
CA PRO A 765 -40.40 36.77 5.46
C PRO A 765 -41.20 35.62 4.83
N MET A 766 -41.81 35.82 3.65
CA MET A 766 -42.53 34.77 2.92
C MET A 766 -41.57 33.73 2.32
N ALA A 767 -40.50 34.19 1.67
CA ALA A 767 -39.45 33.31 1.13
C ALA A 767 -38.74 32.50 2.23
N LEU A 768 -38.48 33.12 3.39
CA LEU A 768 -37.89 32.44 4.54
C LEU A 768 -38.81 31.36 5.12
N ASN A 769 -40.10 31.64 5.24
CA ASN A 769 -41.08 30.65 5.69
C ASN A 769 -41.17 29.47 4.71
N LEU A 770 -41.18 29.74 3.41
CA LEU A 770 -41.23 28.72 2.37
C LEU A 770 -40.00 27.79 2.43
N ALA A 771 -38.79 28.35 2.48
CA ALA A 771 -37.55 27.57 2.55
C ALA A 771 -37.46 26.69 3.81
N GLN A 772 -38.21 27.02 4.87
CA GLN A 772 -38.26 26.27 6.13
C GLN A 772 -39.37 25.20 6.18
N LYS A 773 -40.29 25.18 5.20
CA LYS A 773 -41.35 24.18 5.03
C LYS A 773 -40.90 23.01 4.15
N LYS A 774 -41.83 22.10 3.86
CA LYS A 774 -41.62 21.07 2.83
C LYS A 774 -41.81 21.69 1.45
N LEU A 775 -40.91 21.36 0.53
CA LEU A 775 -40.94 21.83 -0.85
C LEU A 775 -41.20 20.68 -1.81
N ARG A 776 -41.85 21.01 -2.92
CA ARG A 776 -41.98 20.15 -4.09
C ARG A 776 -41.57 20.94 -5.32
N TRP A 777 -40.86 20.31 -6.23
CA TRP A 777 -40.59 20.85 -7.55
C TRP A 777 -41.66 20.40 -8.54
N GLY A 778 -42.12 21.32 -9.39
CA GLY A 778 -43.10 21.01 -10.41
C GLY A 778 -43.66 22.28 -11.05
N VAL A 779 -44.90 22.18 -11.51
CA VAL A 779 -45.59 23.22 -12.27
C VAL A 779 -46.44 24.07 -11.34
N MET A 780 -46.37 25.38 -11.54
CA MET A 780 -47.19 26.40 -10.87
C MET A 780 -47.71 27.42 -11.90
N PRO A 781 -48.79 28.16 -11.59
CA PRO A 781 -49.27 29.26 -12.43
C PRO A 781 -48.20 30.35 -12.62
N LEU A 782 -48.16 30.98 -13.81
CA LEU A 782 -47.33 32.16 -14.06
C LEU A 782 -47.87 33.37 -13.28
N THR A 783 -46.97 34.19 -12.76
CA THR A 783 -47.26 35.44 -12.03
C THR A 783 -47.01 36.67 -12.89
N ARG A 784 -47.57 37.81 -12.47
CA ARG A 784 -47.47 39.11 -13.19
C ARG A 784 -46.04 39.58 -13.46
N ASP A 785 -45.09 39.19 -12.63
CA ASP A 785 -43.66 39.53 -12.78
C ASP A 785 -42.92 38.68 -13.83
N MET A 786 -43.62 37.71 -14.43
CA MET A 786 -43.17 36.84 -15.53
C MET A 786 -44.09 36.97 -16.76
N ASP A 787 -44.93 38.01 -16.82
CA ASP A 787 -45.87 38.29 -17.91
C ASP A 787 -45.18 38.44 -19.29
N GLU A 788 -43.87 38.71 -19.31
CA GLU A 788 -43.08 38.70 -20.55
C GLU A 788 -43.04 37.32 -21.26
N PHE A 789 -43.45 36.25 -20.57
CA PHE A 789 -43.47 34.88 -21.06
C PHE A 789 -44.87 34.26 -21.20
N THR A 790 -45.96 35.00 -20.96
CA THR A 790 -47.32 34.43 -20.82
C THR A 790 -47.97 33.88 -22.09
N SER A 791 -47.49 34.26 -23.28
CA SER A 791 -48.10 33.80 -24.54
C SER A 791 -47.08 33.64 -25.67
N LEU A 792 -47.01 32.45 -26.23
CA LEU A 792 -46.42 32.23 -27.55
C LEU A 792 -47.36 32.83 -28.63
N GLU A 793 -46.84 33.24 -29.78
CA GLU A 793 -47.60 33.86 -30.90
C GLU A 793 -48.84 33.05 -31.36
N ASP A 794 -48.93 31.77 -30.98
CA ASP A 794 -50.03 30.83 -31.27
C ASP A 794 -51.15 30.74 -30.20
N GLY A 795 -51.13 31.55 -29.13
CA GLY A 795 -52.14 31.47 -28.05
C GLY A 795 -51.98 30.28 -27.10
N LYS A 796 -50.79 29.67 -27.04
CA LYS A 796 -50.45 28.58 -26.11
C LYS A 796 -50.09 29.15 -24.73
N VAL A 797 -50.65 28.56 -23.68
CA VAL A 797 -50.40 28.94 -22.28
C VAL A 797 -49.05 28.40 -21.84
N VAL A 798 -48.23 29.27 -21.25
CA VAL A 798 -46.94 28.92 -20.67
C VAL A 798 -47.10 28.79 -19.15
N TRP A 799 -46.48 27.77 -18.57
CA TRP A 799 -46.50 27.53 -17.12
C TRP A 799 -45.11 27.68 -16.49
N HIS A 800 -45.06 27.97 -15.19
CA HIS A 800 -43.80 28.18 -14.47
C HIS A 800 -43.32 26.87 -13.86
N MET A 801 -42.03 26.58 -13.99
CA MET A 801 -41.42 25.37 -13.47
C MET A 801 -40.42 25.68 -12.36
N GLY A 802 -40.73 25.29 -11.13
CA GLY A 802 -39.89 25.63 -9.97
C GLY A 802 -40.29 24.96 -8.67
N PHE A 803 -39.68 25.39 -7.57
CA PHE A 803 -40.03 24.96 -6.22
C PHE A 803 -41.23 25.73 -5.68
N GLY A 804 -42.17 25.01 -5.06
CA GLY A 804 -43.28 25.57 -4.31
C GLY A 804 -43.57 24.80 -3.02
N GLY A 805 -44.27 25.47 -2.11
CA GLY A 805 -44.75 24.89 -0.85
C GLY A 805 -46.14 24.27 -0.99
N GLU A 806 -46.65 23.66 0.08
CA GLU A 806 -47.96 23.00 0.06
C GLU A 806 -49.11 23.96 -0.31
N GLU A 807 -48.95 25.26 -0.04
CA GLU A 807 -49.89 26.31 -0.41
C GLU A 807 -49.91 26.70 -1.90
N HIS A 808 -48.94 26.25 -2.70
CA HIS A 808 -48.81 26.60 -4.14
C HIS A 808 -49.43 25.54 -5.07
N ASP A 809 -50.01 24.46 -4.53
CA ASP A 809 -50.60 23.32 -5.27
C ASP A 809 -49.73 22.82 -6.44
N VAL A 810 -48.45 22.57 -6.15
CA VAL A 810 -47.46 22.15 -7.15
C VAL A 810 -47.85 20.82 -7.79
N VAL A 811 -48.07 20.81 -9.11
CA VAL A 811 -48.42 19.61 -9.90
C VAL A 811 -47.25 19.06 -10.71
N THR A 812 -47.34 17.81 -11.15
CA THR A 812 -46.32 17.20 -12.02
C THR A 812 -46.38 17.77 -13.44
N PRO A 813 -45.24 17.96 -14.12
CA PRO A 813 -45.23 18.42 -15.50
C PRO A 813 -45.90 17.42 -16.44
N LYS A 814 -46.76 17.96 -17.31
CA LYS A 814 -47.47 17.23 -18.36
C LYS A 814 -46.68 17.27 -19.67
N GLU A 815 -46.65 16.13 -20.35
CA GLU A 815 -46.00 15.95 -21.65
C GLU A 815 -46.62 16.90 -22.69
N GLY A 816 -45.77 17.61 -23.42
CA GLY A 816 -46.19 18.43 -24.55
C GLY A 816 -46.71 19.84 -24.25
N GLU A 817 -46.86 20.19 -22.97
CA GLU A 817 -47.12 21.56 -22.52
C GLU A 817 -45.83 22.39 -22.54
N TYR A 818 -45.97 23.72 -22.52
CA TYR A 818 -44.85 24.66 -22.57
C TYR A 818 -44.55 25.23 -21.19
N TYR A 819 -43.27 25.19 -20.82
CA TYR A 819 -42.79 25.67 -19.53
C TYR A 819 -41.62 26.63 -19.66
N VAL A 820 -41.54 27.54 -18.71
CA VAL A 820 -40.44 28.48 -18.51
C VAL A 820 -39.78 28.21 -17.18
#